data_AF-A0A0D9P9W6-F1
#
_entry.id   AF-A0A0D9P9W6-F1
#
_cell.length_a   1.000
_cell.length_b   1.000
_cell.length_c   1.000
_cell.angle_alpha   90.00
_cell.angle_beta   90.00
_cell.angle_gamma   90.00
#
_symmetry.space_group_name_H-M   'P 1'
#
loop_
_entity.id
_entity.type
_entity.pdbx_description
1 polymer ?
#
loop_
_entity_poly.entity_id
_entity_poly.type
_entity_poly.pdbx_seq_one_letter_code
_entity_poly.pdbx_strand_id
1 'polypeptide(L)'
;MAPQLDSYFKQVDDSANHFIERLRKAVAIPSISAEDARRPDVVRMGEWLAGELKSLGAEVELRPLGKQPHKEHLDLPPVVLARYGNDKNKRTILVYGHYDVQPAEKSDGWATEPFELSVDDKGRMFGRGSTDDKGPVLGWLNAIEAHKKAGIDFPVNLLMCFEGMEEYGSEGLEEFIQAEAKKYFADTDAVCISDNYWLGTEKPCLTYGLRGCNYYSVEVSGPGADLHSGVFGGTAQEPMTDLVRILGSLVDTNGKIQIPGIMEQVAPVTKEEEGLYDGISFTMDNIFESLGSKTTIHDDKKNTLMARWRYPSLSVHGVEGAFSSPGAKTVIPAKVIGKFSIRTVPNMDIDTTNNCVYKYVEEQFAKLNSKNTMKVYAQHTGKWWAASPKHWNFSAAAKATERVWGVQPDFTREGGSIPVTLTFEEATGKNVLLLPMGSSTDGAHSINEKLDKRNYIEGIKLLGAYLHYVAEEPQTTTTLSASGSSRNGSETQHYQHLSNTTGLPKFLAAKFELHLSPTAVDACPPAHGPAAKPPTSERCLSRSAPDTLRCMTCSTDLALTSQIISKGFTGRYGRAFLVAPPPPPADNTTLLNIRIGRSEDRQLVTGWHVVADICCATCTRKLGWKYVDATEPSQKYKVGKYILETERVMSHRSWEDYNVQDLGFIGRKGRDVDGRSSDEIVFDSDDDEECEDIFAGTWDAATVAKRRSESIARRISAME
;
A
#
# COMPACT_ATOMS: atom_id res chain seq x y z
N MET A 1 16.03 35.20 -21.80
CA MET A 1 15.26 36.11 -20.92
C MET A 1 14.41 35.20 -20.05
N ALA A 2 14.24 35.47 -18.76
CA ALA A 2 13.42 34.61 -17.91
C ALA A 2 11.96 34.57 -18.41
N PRO A 3 11.25 33.43 -18.26
CA PRO A 3 9.90 33.29 -18.75
C PRO A 3 8.94 34.20 -17.96
N GLN A 4 7.95 34.76 -18.65
CA GLN A 4 6.90 35.54 -17.99
C GLN A 4 5.89 34.56 -17.36
N LEU A 5 5.92 34.44 -16.03
CA LEU A 5 5.11 33.48 -15.27
C LEU A 5 4.08 34.13 -14.32
N ASP A 6 4.01 35.46 -14.24
CA ASP A 6 3.17 36.15 -13.26
C ASP A 6 1.67 35.91 -13.50
N SER A 7 1.24 35.90 -14.77
CA SER A 7 -0.15 35.57 -15.11
C SER A 7 -0.48 34.11 -14.80
N TYR A 8 0.46 33.19 -15.04
CA TYR A 8 0.32 31.78 -14.66
C TYR A 8 0.21 31.61 -13.14
N PHE A 9 1.14 32.21 -12.37
CA PHE A 9 1.14 32.14 -10.91
C PHE A 9 -0.13 32.73 -10.31
N LYS A 10 -0.57 33.89 -10.83
CA LYS A 10 -1.83 34.48 -10.43
C LYS A 10 -3.01 33.54 -10.69
N GLN A 11 -3.05 32.88 -11.86
CA GLN A 11 -4.12 31.94 -12.17
C GLN A 11 -4.11 30.71 -11.26
N VAL A 12 -2.93 30.23 -10.85
CA VAL A 12 -2.80 29.15 -9.86
C VAL A 12 -3.39 29.59 -8.52
N ASP A 13 -3.07 30.80 -8.05
CA ASP A 13 -3.61 31.35 -6.81
C ASP A 13 -5.14 31.51 -6.86
N ASP A 14 -5.65 32.08 -7.96
CA ASP A 14 -7.09 32.25 -8.18
C ASP A 14 -7.85 30.91 -8.21
N SER A 15 -7.16 29.81 -8.55
CA SER A 15 -7.74 28.46 -8.67
C SER A 15 -7.50 27.57 -7.46
N ALA A 16 -6.83 28.08 -6.40
CA ALA A 16 -6.36 27.26 -5.29
C ALA A 16 -7.46 26.42 -4.62
N ASN A 17 -8.64 26.99 -4.37
CA ASN A 17 -9.75 26.26 -3.75
C ASN A 17 -10.29 25.13 -4.64
N HIS A 18 -10.32 25.34 -5.95
CA HIS A 18 -10.73 24.31 -6.92
C HIS A 18 -9.72 23.15 -6.95
N PHE A 19 -8.42 23.45 -6.89
CA PHE A 19 -7.37 22.43 -6.83
C PHE A 19 -7.42 21.61 -5.53
N ILE A 20 -7.65 22.25 -4.39
CA ILE A 20 -7.83 21.55 -3.11
C ILE A 20 -9.06 20.65 -3.15
N GLU A 21 -10.15 21.08 -3.78
CA GLU A 21 -11.35 20.25 -3.93
C GLU A 21 -11.13 19.07 -4.87
N ARG A 22 -10.32 19.23 -5.93
CA ARG A 22 -9.88 18.10 -6.75
C ARG A 22 -9.07 17.09 -5.93
N LEU A 23 -8.13 17.55 -5.10
CA LEU A 23 -7.35 16.68 -4.21
C LEU A 23 -8.24 15.95 -3.20
N ARG A 24 -9.23 16.64 -2.62
CA ARG A 24 -10.22 16.04 -1.72
C ARG A 24 -10.96 14.87 -2.37
N LYS A 25 -11.40 15.02 -3.61
CA LYS A 25 -12.08 13.95 -4.37
C LYS A 25 -11.16 12.77 -4.65
N ALA A 26 -9.90 13.01 -4.97
CA ALA A 26 -8.92 11.95 -5.19
C ALA A 26 -8.60 11.18 -3.89
N VAL A 27 -8.40 11.89 -2.77
CA VAL A 27 -8.17 11.28 -1.46
C VAL A 27 -9.36 10.44 -1.00
N ALA A 28 -10.59 10.86 -1.32
CA ALA A 28 -11.80 10.10 -1.00
C ALA A 28 -11.92 8.74 -1.70
N ILE A 29 -11.08 8.44 -2.69
CA ILE A 29 -11.00 7.11 -3.31
C ILE A 29 -9.90 6.31 -2.61
N PRO A 30 -10.22 5.30 -1.78
CA PRO A 30 -9.24 4.53 -1.02
C PRO A 30 -8.53 3.49 -1.90
N SER A 31 -7.71 3.96 -2.83
CA SER A 31 -6.95 3.18 -3.81
C SER A 31 -5.78 2.41 -3.18
N ILE A 32 -6.08 1.52 -2.23
CA ILE A 32 -5.06 0.74 -1.50
C ILE A 32 -4.64 -0.47 -2.35
N SER A 33 -3.40 -0.51 -2.84
CA SER A 33 -2.90 -1.58 -3.73
C SER A 33 -2.56 -2.89 -3.00
N ALA A 34 -2.13 -2.79 -1.73
CA ALA A 34 -1.76 -3.93 -0.89
C ALA A 34 -2.95 -4.80 -0.42
N GLU A 35 -4.18 -4.30 -0.56
CA GLU A 35 -5.41 -4.99 -0.16
C GLU A 35 -6.18 -5.52 -1.39
N ASP A 36 -6.25 -6.84 -1.53
CA ASP A 36 -6.91 -7.50 -2.66
C ASP A 36 -8.38 -7.02 -2.82
N ALA A 37 -9.10 -6.83 -1.71
CA ALA A 37 -10.48 -6.36 -1.69
C ALA A 37 -10.64 -4.91 -2.20
N ARG A 38 -9.56 -4.11 -2.19
CA ARG A 38 -9.52 -2.71 -2.62
C ARG A 38 -9.07 -2.55 -4.07
N ARG A 39 -8.73 -3.62 -4.79
CA ARG A 39 -8.39 -3.56 -6.22
C ARG A 39 -9.40 -2.77 -7.07
N PRO A 40 -10.73 -2.90 -6.88
CA PRO A 40 -11.69 -2.06 -7.60
C PRO A 40 -11.55 -0.56 -7.32
N ASP A 41 -11.18 -0.17 -6.09
CA ASP A 41 -10.94 1.23 -5.73
C ASP A 41 -9.71 1.80 -6.43
N VAL A 42 -8.66 0.98 -6.58
CA VAL A 42 -7.44 1.34 -7.32
C VAL A 42 -7.76 1.57 -8.80
N VAL A 43 -8.49 0.64 -9.43
CA VAL A 43 -8.93 0.80 -10.83
C VAL A 43 -9.81 2.04 -11.01
N ARG A 44 -10.76 2.26 -10.09
CA ARG A 44 -11.63 3.45 -10.08
C ARG A 44 -10.83 4.75 -10.00
N MET A 45 -9.74 4.78 -9.22
CA MET A 45 -8.86 5.95 -9.14
C MET A 45 -8.15 6.22 -10.48
N GLY A 46 -7.63 5.17 -11.13
CA GLY A 46 -7.00 5.29 -12.46
C GLY A 46 -8.00 5.76 -13.54
N GLU A 47 -9.24 5.26 -13.52
CA GLU A 47 -10.32 5.71 -14.40
C GLU A 47 -10.73 7.17 -14.14
N TRP A 48 -10.84 7.57 -12.87
CA TRP A 48 -11.13 8.95 -12.47
C TRP A 48 -10.02 9.89 -12.96
N LEU A 49 -8.75 9.53 -12.75
CA LEU A 49 -7.60 10.30 -13.20
C LEU A 49 -7.57 10.44 -14.73
N ALA A 50 -7.87 9.36 -15.45
CA ALA A 50 -8.00 9.39 -16.90
C ALA A 50 -9.14 10.32 -17.37
N GLY A 51 -10.25 10.36 -16.63
CA GLY A 51 -11.36 11.29 -16.88
C GLY A 51 -10.94 12.75 -16.72
N GLU A 52 -10.25 13.09 -15.63
CA GLU A 52 -9.74 14.45 -15.39
C GLU A 52 -8.78 14.88 -16.51
N LEU A 53 -7.83 14.02 -16.91
CA LEU A 53 -6.88 14.30 -17.99
C LEU A 53 -7.58 14.52 -19.34
N LYS A 54 -8.57 13.69 -19.70
CA LYS A 54 -9.36 13.89 -20.92
C LYS A 54 -10.11 15.22 -20.92
N SER A 55 -10.67 15.63 -19.78
CA SER A 55 -11.38 16.91 -19.65
C SER A 55 -10.48 18.13 -19.89
N LEU A 56 -9.18 18.00 -19.59
CA LEU A 56 -8.17 19.03 -19.84
C LEU A 56 -7.77 19.09 -21.32
N GLY A 57 -8.01 18.02 -22.08
CA GLY A 57 -7.70 17.90 -23.50
C GLY A 57 -6.48 17.00 -23.79
N ALA A 58 -6.06 16.17 -22.83
CA ALA A 58 -5.03 15.17 -23.08
C ALA A 58 -5.60 13.96 -23.86
N GLU A 59 -4.76 13.36 -24.70
CA GLU A 59 -5.00 12.03 -25.28
C GLU A 59 -4.64 11.00 -24.21
N VAL A 60 -5.56 10.11 -23.84
CA VAL A 60 -5.40 9.20 -22.69
C VAL A 60 -5.72 7.76 -23.05
N GLU A 61 -4.85 6.84 -22.60
CA GLU A 61 -5.00 5.40 -22.74
C GLU A 61 -4.82 4.71 -21.38
N LEU A 62 -5.76 3.84 -21.02
CA LEU A 62 -5.62 2.93 -19.88
C LEU A 62 -4.99 1.63 -20.40
N ARG A 63 -3.71 1.39 -20.07
CA ARG A 63 -2.95 0.23 -20.54
C ARG A 63 -2.99 -0.89 -19.50
N PRO A 64 -3.61 -2.05 -19.79
CA PRO A 64 -3.61 -3.17 -18.85
C PRO A 64 -2.22 -3.79 -18.75
N LEU A 65 -1.81 -4.16 -17.52
CA LEU A 65 -0.57 -4.89 -17.25
C LEU A 65 -0.76 -6.41 -17.17
N GLY A 66 -2.01 -6.89 -17.16
CA GLY A 66 -2.34 -8.31 -17.10
C GLY A 66 -2.62 -8.79 -15.68
N LYS A 67 -2.37 -10.08 -15.42
CA LYS A 67 -2.60 -10.70 -14.11
C LYS A 67 -1.48 -10.37 -13.14
N GLN A 68 -1.86 -10.22 -11.88
CA GLN A 68 -0.87 -10.06 -10.82
C GLN A 68 -0.11 -11.38 -10.60
N PRO A 69 1.24 -11.39 -10.65
CA PRO A 69 2.03 -12.57 -10.37
C PRO A 69 1.70 -13.17 -9.00
N HIS A 70 1.53 -14.49 -8.91
CA HIS A 70 1.17 -15.21 -7.68
C HIS A 70 -0.22 -14.89 -7.10
N LYS A 71 -0.99 -14.00 -7.76
CA LYS A 71 -2.38 -13.67 -7.45
C LYS A 71 -3.21 -13.62 -8.74
N GLU A 72 -3.25 -14.73 -9.46
CA GLU A 72 -3.79 -14.87 -10.82
C GLU A 72 -5.31 -14.64 -10.90
N HIS A 73 -5.99 -14.56 -9.76
CA HIS A 73 -7.39 -14.16 -9.64
C HIS A 73 -7.59 -12.64 -9.72
N LEU A 74 -6.53 -11.84 -9.64
CA LEU A 74 -6.53 -10.39 -9.72
C LEU A 74 -5.84 -9.89 -10.99
N ASP A 75 -6.46 -8.90 -11.64
CA ASP A 75 -5.82 -8.10 -12.67
C ASP A 75 -5.07 -6.92 -12.04
N LEU A 76 -3.85 -6.65 -12.50
CA LEU A 76 -3.11 -5.45 -12.12
C LEU A 76 -3.88 -4.20 -12.56
N PRO A 77 -3.86 -3.11 -11.75
CA PRO A 77 -4.38 -1.81 -12.16
C PRO A 77 -3.76 -1.34 -13.48
N PRO A 78 -4.52 -0.64 -14.33
CA PRO A 78 -3.99 -0.16 -15.60
C PRO A 78 -3.01 0.99 -15.39
N VAL A 79 -1.97 1.07 -16.22
CA VAL A 79 -1.16 2.28 -16.32
C VAL A 79 -1.97 3.33 -17.09
N VAL A 80 -2.10 4.53 -16.50
CA VAL A 80 -2.69 5.69 -17.17
C VAL A 80 -1.59 6.36 -17.98
N LEU A 81 -1.61 6.14 -19.30
CA LEU A 81 -0.79 6.89 -20.23
C LEU A 81 -1.57 8.11 -20.72
N ALA A 82 -0.93 9.28 -20.72
CA ALA A 82 -1.50 10.46 -21.34
C ALA A 82 -0.48 11.29 -22.10
N ARG A 83 -0.93 11.98 -23.15
CA ARG A 83 -0.15 12.96 -23.92
C ARG A 83 -0.90 14.27 -23.99
N TYR A 84 -0.22 15.35 -23.65
CA TYR A 84 -0.73 16.72 -23.80
C TYR A 84 0.22 17.50 -24.72
N GLY A 85 -0.25 17.79 -25.94
CA GLY A 85 0.56 18.39 -27.00
C GLY A 85 1.36 17.38 -27.84
N ASN A 86 1.65 17.75 -29.09
CA ASN A 86 2.47 16.96 -30.02
C ASN A 86 3.19 17.87 -31.04
N ASP A 87 3.61 19.06 -30.60
CA ASP A 87 4.34 20.01 -31.42
C ASP A 87 5.80 19.57 -31.56
N LYS A 88 6.23 19.31 -32.80
CA LYS A 88 7.59 18.85 -33.09
C LYS A 88 8.68 19.89 -32.83
N ASN A 89 8.31 21.15 -32.59
CA ASN A 89 9.23 22.21 -32.22
C ASN A 89 9.42 22.33 -30.71
N LYS A 90 8.61 21.64 -29.91
CA LYS A 90 8.67 21.63 -28.45
C LYS A 90 9.37 20.37 -27.96
N ARG A 91 10.11 20.49 -26.86
CA ARG A 91 10.67 19.32 -26.14
C ARG A 91 9.53 18.45 -25.61
N THR A 92 9.78 17.16 -25.44
CA THR A 92 8.83 16.24 -24.80
C THR A 92 9.35 15.83 -23.43
N ILE A 93 8.60 16.12 -22.37
CA ILE A 93 8.93 15.74 -21.00
C ILE A 93 8.00 14.62 -20.55
N LEU A 94 8.58 13.54 -20.05
CA LEU A 94 7.84 12.45 -19.43
C LEU A 94 7.75 12.70 -17.93
N VAL A 95 6.54 12.71 -17.40
CA VAL A 95 6.30 12.73 -15.96
C VAL A 95 5.75 11.40 -15.49
N TYR A 96 6.20 10.99 -14.31
CA TYR A 96 5.72 9.80 -13.62
C TYR A 96 5.25 10.17 -12.21
N GLY A 97 4.32 9.37 -11.70
CA GLY A 97 3.79 9.34 -10.34
C GLY A 97 2.85 8.15 -10.19
N HIS A 98 2.25 7.97 -9.02
CA HIS A 98 1.32 6.86 -8.77
C HIS A 98 0.01 7.30 -8.12
N TYR A 99 -1.03 6.48 -8.28
CA TYR A 99 -2.38 6.79 -7.80
C TYR A 99 -2.90 5.80 -6.77
N ASP A 100 -2.17 4.73 -6.48
CA ASP A 100 -2.38 3.89 -5.30
C ASP A 100 -1.75 4.50 -4.05
N VAL A 101 -2.14 4.00 -2.89
CA VAL A 101 -1.74 4.54 -1.58
C VAL A 101 -1.55 3.42 -0.55
N GLN A 102 -0.73 3.65 0.48
CA GLN A 102 -0.66 2.76 1.64
C GLN A 102 -2.02 2.59 2.36
N PRO A 103 -2.24 1.45 3.04
CA PRO A 103 -3.36 1.29 3.97
C PRO A 103 -3.40 2.39 5.03
N ALA A 104 -4.61 2.73 5.48
CA ALA A 104 -4.81 3.63 6.61
C ALA A 104 -6.18 3.41 7.23
N GLU A 105 -6.20 3.16 8.53
CA GLU A 105 -7.41 3.05 9.33
C GLU A 105 -7.40 4.08 10.44
N LYS A 106 -8.59 4.56 10.84
CA LYS A 106 -8.70 5.49 11.97
C LYS A 106 -8.06 4.93 13.24
N SER A 107 -8.20 3.61 13.44
CA SER A 107 -7.66 2.88 14.59
C SER A 107 -6.13 2.85 14.67
N ASP A 108 -5.42 3.17 13.59
CA ASP A 108 -3.95 3.19 13.59
C ASP A 108 -3.39 4.36 14.41
N GLY A 109 -4.23 5.35 14.74
CA GLY A 109 -3.87 6.55 15.50
C GLY A 109 -4.13 7.86 14.76
N TRP A 110 -4.91 7.84 13.68
CA TRP A 110 -5.26 9.05 12.94
C TRP A 110 -6.17 9.97 13.76
N ALA A 111 -5.87 11.27 13.73
CA ALA A 111 -6.68 12.31 14.35
C ALA A 111 -7.94 12.62 13.52
N THR A 112 -7.86 12.51 12.20
CA THR A 112 -8.96 12.73 11.22
C THR A 112 -9.27 11.43 10.47
N GLU A 113 -10.37 11.35 9.72
CA GLU A 113 -10.61 10.15 8.90
C GLU A 113 -9.58 10.11 7.74
N PRO A 114 -8.87 8.99 7.50
CA PRO A 114 -7.75 8.99 6.55
C PRO A 114 -8.16 9.32 5.11
N PHE A 115 -9.36 8.91 4.69
CA PHE A 115 -9.88 9.13 3.35
C PHE A 115 -10.89 10.29 3.27
N GLU A 116 -10.98 11.10 4.32
CA GLU A 116 -11.67 12.40 4.27
C GLU A 116 -10.65 13.50 4.44
N LEU A 117 -10.22 14.11 3.33
CA LEU A 117 -9.22 15.18 3.41
C LEU A 117 -9.74 16.27 4.34
N SER A 118 -8.91 16.74 5.27
CA SER A 118 -9.28 17.82 6.19
C SER A 118 -8.21 18.89 6.16
N VAL A 119 -8.61 20.14 6.33
CA VAL A 119 -7.67 21.27 6.30
C VAL A 119 -7.77 22.01 7.63
N ASP A 120 -6.66 22.15 8.33
CA ASP A 120 -6.63 22.88 9.60
C ASP A 120 -6.42 24.39 9.42
N ASP A 121 -6.39 25.10 10.54
CA ASP A 121 -6.18 26.55 10.62
C ASP A 121 -4.80 27.01 10.13
N LYS A 122 -3.81 26.10 10.14
CA LYS A 122 -2.46 26.32 9.61
C LYS A 122 -2.35 25.99 8.12
N GLY A 123 -3.42 25.53 7.49
CA GLY A 123 -3.44 25.15 6.08
C GLY A 123 -2.79 23.80 5.81
N ARG A 124 -2.69 22.93 6.81
CA ARG A 124 -2.20 21.56 6.66
C ARG A 124 -3.34 20.68 6.15
N MET A 125 -3.16 20.01 5.02
CA MET A 125 -4.19 19.18 4.39
C MET A 125 -3.96 17.72 4.73
N PHE A 126 -4.66 17.18 5.72
CA PHE A 126 -4.51 15.82 6.21
C PHE A 126 -5.36 14.84 5.40
N GLY A 127 -4.76 13.74 4.97
CA GLY A 127 -5.42 12.65 4.27
C GLY A 127 -4.41 11.66 3.67
N ARG A 128 -4.75 10.37 3.66
CA ARG A 128 -3.91 9.33 3.06
C ARG A 128 -3.80 9.57 1.55
N GLY A 129 -2.57 9.65 1.07
CA GLY A 129 -2.22 9.96 -0.32
C GLY A 129 -2.26 11.45 -0.66
N SER A 130 -2.38 12.33 0.33
CA SER A 130 -2.31 13.76 0.11
C SER A 130 -0.93 14.20 -0.40
N THR A 131 0.15 13.63 0.13
CA THR A 131 1.53 13.91 -0.28
C THR A 131 2.11 12.79 -1.15
N ASP A 132 1.60 11.56 -1.01
CA ASP A 132 2.18 10.31 -1.52
C ASP A 132 1.11 9.43 -2.21
N ASP A 133 0.79 9.64 -3.50
CA ASP A 133 1.35 10.64 -4.42
C ASP A 133 0.24 11.41 -5.17
N LYS A 134 -1.00 11.42 -4.64
CA LYS A 134 -2.13 12.07 -5.33
C LYS A 134 -1.98 13.58 -5.42
N GLY A 135 -1.40 14.21 -4.40
CA GLY A 135 -1.09 15.65 -4.43
C GLY A 135 -0.20 16.00 -5.61
N PRO A 136 1.04 15.49 -5.66
CA PRO A 136 1.97 15.80 -6.75
C PRO A 136 1.47 15.36 -8.14
N VAL A 137 0.84 14.19 -8.28
CA VAL A 137 0.20 13.77 -9.55
C VAL A 137 -0.82 14.81 -10.02
N LEU A 138 -1.74 15.23 -9.14
CA LEU A 138 -2.72 16.25 -9.46
C LEU A 138 -2.08 17.62 -9.69
N GLY A 139 -0.90 17.87 -9.15
CA GLY A 139 -0.09 19.05 -9.41
C GLY A 139 0.16 19.26 -10.92
N TRP A 140 0.48 18.19 -11.64
CA TRP A 140 0.67 18.22 -13.10
C TRP A 140 -0.61 18.57 -13.86
N LEU A 141 -1.74 17.98 -13.45
CA LEU A 141 -3.06 18.27 -14.04
C LEU A 141 -3.45 19.74 -13.80
N ASN A 142 -3.24 20.22 -12.58
CA ASN A 142 -3.54 21.60 -12.19
C ASN A 142 -2.66 22.60 -12.95
N ALA A 143 -1.39 22.26 -13.21
CA ALA A 143 -0.51 23.07 -14.03
C ALA A 143 -1.04 23.20 -15.46
N ILE A 144 -1.48 22.11 -16.08
CA ILE A 144 -2.13 22.14 -17.42
C ILE A 144 -3.36 23.07 -17.40
N GLU A 145 -4.24 22.89 -16.42
CA GLU A 145 -5.47 23.69 -16.30
C GLU A 145 -5.18 25.18 -16.12
N ALA A 146 -4.21 25.52 -15.26
CA ALA A 146 -3.85 26.91 -14.99
C ALA A 146 -3.24 27.60 -16.22
N HIS A 147 -2.41 26.92 -17.02
CA HIS A 147 -1.94 27.47 -18.31
C HIS A 147 -3.10 27.78 -19.25
N LYS A 148 -4.03 26.83 -19.40
CA LYS A 148 -5.21 26.95 -20.26
C LYS A 148 -6.09 28.14 -19.83
N LYS A 149 -6.36 28.28 -18.53
CA LYS A 149 -7.16 29.39 -17.98
C LYS A 149 -6.46 30.74 -18.09
N ALA A 150 -5.13 30.77 -17.94
CA ALA A 150 -4.34 31.98 -18.09
C ALA A 150 -4.17 32.43 -19.56
N GLY A 151 -4.58 31.60 -20.54
CA GLY A 151 -4.39 31.88 -21.96
C GLY A 151 -2.92 31.82 -22.39
N ILE A 152 -2.09 31.05 -21.67
CA ILE A 152 -0.66 30.90 -21.93
C ILE A 152 -0.45 29.59 -22.68
N ASP A 153 0.30 29.65 -23.78
CA ASP A 153 0.68 28.46 -24.54
C ASP A 153 1.51 27.52 -23.66
N PHE A 154 1.20 26.23 -23.71
CA PHE A 154 1.88 25.23 -22.88
C PHE A 154 3.29 24.97 -23.46
N PRO A 155 4.37 25.11 -22.67
CA PRO A 155 5.71 25.33 -23.23
C PRO A 155 6.39 24.06 -23.81
N VAL A 156 5.89 22.87 -23.49
CA VAL A 156 6.45 21.58 -23.91
C VAL A 156 5.36 20.62 -24.40
N ASN A 157 5.72 19.48 -24.97
CA ASN A 157 4.84 18.31 -24.99
C ASN A 157 4.99 17.57 -23.66
N LEU A 158 3.88 17.14 -23.07
CA LEU A 158 3.91 16.37 -21.83
C LEU A 158 3.44 14.94 -22.09
N LEU A 159 4.28 13.98 -21.74
CA LEU A 159 3.91 12.58 -21.58
C LEU A 159 3.70 12.32 -20.09
N MET A 160 2.68 11.55 -19.75
CA MET A 160 2.36 11.15 -18.39
C MET A 160 2.25 9.64 -18.34
N CYS A 161 2.90 9.04 -17.34
CA CYS A 161 2.83 7.61 -17.03
C CYS A 161 2.49 7.47 -15.54
N PHE A 162 1.22 7.23 -15.22
CA PHE A 162 0.77 7.06 -13.83
C PHE A 162 0.35 5.62 -13.56
N GLU A 163 0.91 5.02 -12.51
CA GLU A 163 0.65 3.62 -12.14
C GLU A 163 -0.17 3.48 -10.85
N GLY A 164 -0.56 2.25 -10.51
CA GLY A 164 -1.41 1.97 -9.35
C GLY A 164 -0.89 0.83 -8.47
N MET A 165 0.41 0.55 -8.48
CA MET A 165 1.05 -0.52 -7.71
C MET A 165 2.38 -0.10 -7.07
N GLU A 166 2.73 1.20 -7.01
CA GLU A 166 4.05 1.65 -6.51
C GLU A 166 4.26 1.18 -5.07
N GLU A 167 3.24 1.40 -4.24
CA GLU A 167 3.22 1.07 -2.81
C GLU A 167 3.22 -0.44 -2.54
N TYR A 168 3.04 -1.22 -3.62
CA TYR A 168 3.06 -2.67 -3.62
C TYR A 168 4.00 -3.24 -4.70
N GLY A 169 5.10 -2.54 -4.97
CA GLY A 169 6.28 -3.06 -5.68
C GLY A 169 6.31 -2.84 -7.20
N SER A 170 5.42 -2.01 -7.76
CA SER A 170 5.38 -1.64 -9.19
C SER A 170 5.33 -2.86 -10.13
N GLU A 171 4.63 -3.93 -9.73
CA GLU A 171 4.62 -5.19 -10.47
C GLU A 171 4.15 -5.02 -11.93
N GLY A 172 4.98 -5.46 -12.88
CA GLY A 172 4.72 -5.39 -14.32
C GLY A 172 5.05 -4.05 -14.99
N LEU A 173 5.39 -3.00 -14.21
CA LEU A 173 5.71 -1.69 -14.76
C LEU A 173 7.07 -1.67 -15.48
N GLU A 174 8.05 -2.45 -14.98
CA GLU A 174 9.38 -2.50 -15.60
C GLU A 174 9.32 -3.00 -17.04
N GLU A 175 8.70 -4.16 -17.25
CA GLU A 175 8.53 -4.75 -18.58
C GLU A 175 7.71 -3.84 -19.50
N PHE A 176 6.70 -3.17 -18.94
CA PHE A 176 5.89 -2.20 -19.67
C PHE A 176 6.72 -1.01 -20.17
N ILE A 177 7.53 -0.40 -19.30
CA ILE A 177 8.37 0.74 -19.67
C ILE A 177 9.40 0.33 -20.72
N GLN A 178 10.03 -0.83 -20.57
CA GLN A 178 10.97 -1.34 -21.56
C GLN A 178 10.30 -1.56 -22.92
N ALA A 179 9.05 -2.06 -22.94
CA ALA A 179 8.28 -2.29 -24.16
C ALA A 179 7.81 -0.98 -24.84
N GLU A 180 7.55 0.07 -24.07
CA GLU A 180 7.05 1.36 -24.57
C GLU A 180 8.14 2.42 -24.76
N ALA A 181 9.36 2.19 -24.24
CA ALA A 181 10.51 3.10 -24.34
C ALA A 181 10.78 3.57 -25.78
N LYS A 182 10.69 2.65 -26.74
CA LYS A 182 10.90 2.92 -28.18
C LYS A 182 9.61 3.16 -28.97
N LYS A 183 8.46 3.25 -28.27
CA LYS A 183 7.13 3.47 -28.84
C LYS A 183 6.52 4.73 -28.24
N TYR A 184 5.70 4.59 -27.20
CA TYR A 184 4.99 5.72 -26.60
C TYR A 184 5.93 6.77 -26.01
N PHE A 185 7.08 6.34 -25.46
CA PHE A 185 8.08 7.23 -24.85
C PHE A 185 9.22 7.64 -25.79
N ALA A 186 9.14 7.28 -27.08
CA ALA A 186 10.27 7.39 -28.02
C ALA A 186 10.80 8.83 -28.21
N ASP A 187 9.93 9.84 -28.10
CA ASP A 187 10.29 11.25 -28.27
C ASP A 187 10.64 11.96 -26.97
N THR A 188 10.73 11.25 -25.83
CA THR A 188 11.10 11.83 -24.53
C THR A 188 12.49 12.45 -24.55
N ASP A 189 12.62 13.68 -24.05
CA ASP A 189 13.90 14.40 -23.90
C ASP A 189 14.46 14.32 -22.48
N ALA A 190 13.59 14.29 -21.46
CA ALA A 190 13.93 14.07 -20.07
C ALA A 190 12.71 13.57 -19.27
N VAL A 191 12.99 13.02 -18.09
CA VAL A 191 11.98 12.52 -17.17
C VAL A 191 11.98 13.36 -15.89
N CYS A 192 10.78 13.65 -15.36
CA CYS A 192 10.60 14.33 -14.09
C CYS A 192 9.62 13.54 -13.21
N ILE A 193 10.00 13.31 -11.96
CA ILE A 193 9.18 12.63 -10.96
C ILE A 193 8.98 13.59 -9.80
N SER A 194 7.76 13.73 -9.30
CA SER A 194 7.46 14.51 -8.10
C SER A 194 6.74 13.55 -7.18
N ASP A 195 7.47 12.90 -6.30
CA ASP A 195 7.00 11.78 -5.48
C ASP A 195 7.87 11.67 -4.22
N ASN A 196 8.30 12.84 -3.73
CA ASN A 196 9.31 12.90 -2.70
C ASN A 196 9.33 14.24 -1.96
N TYR A 197 10.18 14.33 -0.95
CA TYR A 197 10.08 15.33 0.10
C TYR A 197 11.30 16.24 0.18
N TRP A 198 11.08 17.47 0.65
CA TRP A 198 12.17 18.31 1.11
C TRP A 198 12.88 17.69 2.32
N LEU A 199 14.16 17.99 2.44
CA LEU A 199 14.98 17.49 3.55
C LEU A 199 14.57 18.07 4.91
N GLY A 200 14.06 19.29 4.90
CA GLY A 200 13.47 20.00 6.02
C GLY A 200 12.13 20.64 5.61
N THR A 201 11.70 21.66 6.34
CA THR A 201 10.42 22.36 6.12
C THR A 201 10.57 23.73 5.42
N GLU A 202 11.79 24.26 5.35
CA GLU A 202 12.02 25.65 4.91
C GLU A 202 12.63 25.78 3.51
N LYS A 203 13.64 24.96 3.18
CA LYS A 203 14.40 25.08 1.94
C LYS A 203 14.04 23.97 0.94
N PRO A 204 13.66 24.32 -0.31
CA PRO A 204 13.37 23.33 -1.35
C PRO A 204 14.61 22.53 -1.75
N CYS A 205 14.35 21.34 -2.28
CA CYS A 205 15.38 20.39 -2.70
C CYS A 205 15.18 19.99 -4.16
N LEU A 206 16.26 19.56 -4.82
CA LEU A 206 16.23 18.76 -6.04
C LEU A 206 16.91 17.43 -5.73
N THR A 207 16.24 16.32 -6.03
CA THR A 207 16.75 14.99 -5.65
C THR A 207 17.43 14.32 -6.85
N TYR A 208 18.67 13.90 -6.66
CA TYR A 208 19.51 13.28 -7.71
C TYR A 208 19.92 11.85 -7.39
N GLY A 209 19.44 11.26 -6.28
CA GLY A 209 19.69 9.86 -5.99
C GLY A 209 18.77 9.30 -4.92
N LEU A 210 18.45 8.02 -5.05
CA LEU A 210 17.61 7.24 -4.16
C LEU A 210 18.34 5.97 -3.73
N ARG A 211 18.00 5.47 -2.55
CA ARG A 211 18.43 4.13 -2.14
C ARG A 211 17.60 3.09 -2.87
N GLY A 212 18.12 1.88 -3.01
CA GLY A 212 17.31 0.73 -3.37
C GLY A 212 16.65 0.11 -2.13
N CYS A 213 15.86 -0.93 -2.32
CA CYS A 213 15.18 -1.65 -1.23
C CYS A 213 15.10 -3.14 -1.54
N ASN A 214 15.73 -3.96 -0.70
CA ASN A 214 15.52 -5.41 -0.72
C ASN A 214 14.71 -5.78 0.52
N TYR A 215 13.50 -6.31 0.33
CA TYR A 215 12.59 -6.68 1.43
C TYR A 215 12.60 -8.19 1.61
N TYR A 216 12.76 -8.67 2.84
CA TYR A 216 12.96 -10.08 3.17
C TYR A 216 11.88 -10.62 4.12
N SER A 217 11.67 -11.93 4.03
CA SER A 217 10.87 -12.71 4.97
C SER A 217 11.70 -13.86 5.53
N VAL A 218 11.59 -14.06 6.85
CA VAL A 218 12.12 -15.23 7.56
C VAL A 218 10.94 -15.99 8.15
N GLU A 219 10.54 -17.07 7.50
CA GLU A 219 9.51 -17.98 7.97
C GLU A 219 10.13 -19.02 8.90
N VAL A 220 9.59 -19.16 10.11
CA VAL A 220 9.91 -20.25 11.03
C VAL A 220 8.63 -21.01 11.38
N SER A 221 8.65 -22.33 11.21
CA SER A 221 7.51 -23.22 11.45
C SER A 221 7.91 -24.38 12.36
N GLY A 222 7.03 -24.76 13.29
CA GLY A 222 7.31 -25.80 14.28
C GLY A 222 6.13 -26.78 14.44
N PRO A 223 5.24 -26.57 15.41
CA PRO A 223 4.11 -27.46 15.63
C PRO A 223 3.08 -27.36 14.50
N GLY A 224 2.24 -28.39 14.34
CA GLY A 224 1.22 -28.43 13.28
C GLY A 224 0.04 -27.48 13.48
N ALA A 225 -0.07 -26.84 14.66
CA ALA A 225 -1.08 -25.85 15.00
C ALA A 225 -0.60 -25.02 16.21
N ASP A 226 -1.28 -23.89 16.46
CA ASP A 226 -1.02 -23.05 17.62
C ASP A 226 -1.21 -23.87 18.91
N LEU A 227 -0.31 -23.67 19.87
CA LEU A 227 -0.32 -24.41 21.13
C LEU A 227 -0.72 -23.50 22.29
N HIS A 228 -1.43 -24.08 23.28
CA HIS A 228 -1.67 -23.39 24.55
C HIS A 228 -0.36 -23.24 25.33
N SER A 229 0.11 -22.00 25.55
CA SER A 229 1.47 -21.77 26.06
C SER A 229 1.70 -22.28 27.48
N GLY A 230 0.66 -22.34 28.32
CA GLY A 230 0.75 -22.94 29.65
C GLY A 230 0.85 -24.47 29.68
N VAL A 231 0.34 -25.16 28.64
CA VAL A 231 0.35 -26.62 28.58
C VAL A 231 1.64 -27.12 27.94
N PHE A 232 2.11 -26.43 26.90
CA PHE A 232 3.26 -26.85 26.09
C PHE A 232 4.54 -26.06 26.36
N GLY A 233 4.47 -24.98 27.15
CA GLY A 233 5.61 -24.15 27.51
C GLY A 233 6.71 -24.96 28.19
N GLY A 234 7.95 -24.80 27.71
CA GLY A 234 9.11 -25.57 28.17
C GLY A 234 9.22 -26.98 27.59
N THR A 235 8.26 -27.43 26.76
CA THR A 235 8.28 -28.76 26.12
C THR A 235 8.49 -28.68 24.60
N ALA A 236 7.87 -27.71 23.92
CA ALA A 236 8.05 -27.48 22.49
C ALA A 236 9.16 -26.44 22.22
N GLN A 237 9.89 -26.59 21.12
CA GLN A 237 10.75 -25.51 20.60
C GLN A 237 9.89 -24.51 19.83
N GLU A 238 9.88 -23.27 20.28
CA GLU A 238 8.90 -22.28 19.86
C GLU A 238 9.38 -21.47 18.65
N PRO A 239 8.62 -21.41 17.54
CA PRO A 239 9.00 -20.61 16.36
C PRO A 239 9.32 -19.15 16.67
N MET A 240 8.57 -18.53 17.60
CA MET A 240 8.82 -17.16 18.06
C MET A 240 10.18 -16.99 18.73
N THR A 241 10.65 -17.98 19.51
CA THR A 241 11.96 -17.90 20.17
C THR A 241 13.08 -17.86 19.14
N ASP A 242 12.99 -18.70 18.11
CA ASP A 242 13.99 -18.75 17.05
C ASP A 242 13.98 -17.47 16.21
N LEU A 243 12.78 -17.02 15.80
CA LEU A 243 12.64 -15.82 14.98
C LEU A 243 13.18 -14.58 15.67
N VAL A 244 12.86 -14.37 16.96
CA VAL A 244 13.35 -13.21 17.74
C VAL A 244 14.88 -13.21 17.82
N ARG A 245 15.51 -14.38 17.99
CA ARG A 245 16.97 -14.49 18.03
C ARG A 245 17.61 -14.18 16.68
N ILE A 246 17.01 -14.64 15.58
CA ILE A 246 17.48 -14.30 14.23
C ILE A 246 17.35 -12.81 13.98
N LEU A 247 16.17 -12.22 14.16
CA LEU A 247 15.93 -10.80 13.88
C LEU A 247 16.82 -9.89 14.76
N GLY A 248 16.99 -10.25 16.03
CA GLY A 248 17.88 -9.52 16.95
C GLY A 248 19.37 -9.62 16.63
N SER A 249 19.78 -10.48 15.69
CA SER A 249 21.18 -10.58 15.24
C SER A 249 21.50 -9.75 14.00
N LEU A 250 20.50 -9.23 13.28
CA LEU A 250 20.69 -8.62 11.96
C LEU A 250 21.34 -7.23 12.02
N VAL A 251 20.98 -6.42 13.03
CA VAL A 251 21.40 -5.03 13.19
C VAL A 251 21.51 -4.69 14.68
N ASP A 252 22.50 -3.87 15.06
CA ASP A 252 22.61 -3.39 16.45
C ASP A 252 21.81 -2.10 16.71
N THR A 253 21.80 -1.66 17.98
CA THR A 253 21.07 -0.46 18.41
C THR A 253 21.62 0.86 17.84
N ASN A 254 22.83 0.83 17.26
CA ASN A 254 23.45 1.97 16.60
C ASN A 254 23.29 1.89 15.07
N GLY A 255 22.41 1.00 14.58
CA GLY A 255 22.11 0.83 13.15
C GLY A 255 23.19 0.11 12.34
N LYS A 256 24.20 -0.49 12.99
CA LYS A 256 25.24 -1.24 12.28
C LYS A 256 24.71 -2.62 11.89
N ILE A 257 24.67 -2.87 10.58
CA ILE A 257 24.30 -4.16 10.00
C ILE A 257 25.38 -5.19 10.35
N GLN A 258 24.98 -6.33 10.91
CA GLN A 258 25.89 -7.39 11.38
C GLN A 258 26.17 -8.48 10.34
N ILE A 259 25.53 -8.38 9.17
CA ILE A 259 25.61 -9.34 8.07
C ILE A 259 26.93 -9.12 7.30
N PRO A 260 27.87 -10.09 7.31
CA PRO A 260 29.13 -9.97 6.59
C PRO A 260 28.94 -9.88 5.07
N GLY A 261 29.73 -9.04 4.41
CA GLY A 261 29.66 -8.83 2.95
C GLY A 261 28.75 -7.68 2.51
N ILE A 262 27.97 -7.09 3.42
CA ILE A 262 27.12 -5.92 3.11
C ILE A 262 27.95 -4.65 2.96
N MET A 263 28.79 -4.33 3.95
CA MET A 263 29.54 -3.07 3.96
C MET A 263 30.67 -3.03 2.93
N GLU A 264 31.19 -4.20 2.55
CA GLU A 264 32.25 -4.36 1.54
C GLU A 264 31.80 -3.95 0.13
N GLN A 265 30.49 -3.97 -0.14
CA GLN A 265 29.91 -3.54 -1.41
C GLN A 265 29.73 -2.02 -1.51
N VAL A 266 29.77 -1.31 -0.37
CA VAL A 266 29.45 0.11 -0.31
C VAL A 266 30.59 0.93 -0.94
N ALA A 267 30.26 1.81 -1.88
CA ALA A 267 31.23 2.71 -2.49
C ALA A 267 32.03 3.50 -1.41
N PRO A 268 33.35 3.71 -1.58
CA PRO A 268 34.11 4.55 -0.66
C PRO A 268 33.69 6.02 -0.76
N VAL A 269 33.77 6.75 0.36
CA VAL A 269 33.49 8.19 0.39
C VAL A 269 34.66 8.94 -0.23
N THR A 270 34.40 9.72 -1.28
CA THR A 270 35.41 10.59 -1.88
C THR A 270 35.44 11.95 -1.18
N LYS A 271 36.57 12.68 -1.26
CA LYS A 271 36.65 14.06 -0.72
C LYS A 271 35.66 15.01 -1.40
N GLU A 272 35.36 14.77 -2.67
CA GLU A 272 34.40 15.56 -3.43
C GLU A 272 32.96 15.29 -2.94
N GLU A 273 32.59 14.03 -2.71
CA GLU A 273 31.31 13.66 -2.10
C GLU A 273 31.18 14.23 -0.68
N GLU A 274 32.23 14.12 0.14
CA GLU A 274 32.24 14.59 1.53
C GLU A 274 32.01 16.11 1.65
N GLY A 275 32.53 16.89 0.70
CA GLY A 275 32.34 18.35 0.66
C GLY A 275 30.91 18.78 0.33
N LEU A 276 30.10 17.92 -0.30
CA LEU A 276 28.72 18.26 -0.69
C LEU A 276 27.81 18.45 0.54
N TYR A 277 28.06 17.75 1.63
CA TYR A 277 27.20 17.77 2.83
C TYR A 277 27.30 19.06 3.64
N ASP A 278 28.42 19.79 3.53
CA ASP A 278 28.68 20.97 4.36
C ASP A 278 27.70 22.11 4.01
N GLY A 279 27.41 22.29 2.72
CA GLY A 279 26.54 23.36 2.21
C GLY A 279 25.02 23.13 2.33
N ILE A 280 24.58 21.90 2.65
CA ILE A 280 23.16 21.54 2.73
C ILE A 280 22.48 22.28 3.89
N SER A 281 21.30 22.86 3.68
CA SER A 281 20.50 23.50 4.73
C SER A 281 19.76 22.44 5.54
N PHE A 282 20.43 21.92 6.57
CA PHE A 282 19.87 20.93 7.48
C PHE A 282 20.50 21.07 8.86
N THR A 283 19.66 21.01 9.89
CA THR A 283 20.06 20.97 11.30
C THR A 283 19.51 19.71 11.96
N MET A 284 20.05 19.37 13.13
CA MET A 284 19.50 18.25 13.91
C MET A 284 18.06 18.54 14.39
N ASP A 285 17.70 19.81 14.61
CA ASP A 285 16.33 20.18 14.96
C ASP A 285 15.32 19.83 13.85
N ASN A 286 15.72 19.92 12.57
CA ASN A 286 14.84 19.49 11.47
C ASN A 286 14.47 18.01 11.58
N ILE A 287 15.43 17.14 11.90
CA ILE A 287 15.13 15.72 12.05
C ILE A 287 14.43 15.40 13.37
N PHE A 288 14.69 16.16 14.44
CA PHE A 288 13.95 16.00 15.69
C PHE A 288 12.47 16.38 15.54
N GLU A 289 12.16 17.40 14.74
CA GLU A 289 10.80 17.76 14.38
C GLU A 289 10.11 16.64 13.59
N SER A 290 10.75 16.15 12.53
CA SER A 290 10.23 15.02 11.74
C SER A 290 10.04 13.75 12.55
N LEU A 291 10.93 13.45 13.50
CA LEU A 291 10.85 12.28 14.38
C LEU A 291 9.88 12.46 15.56
N GLY A 292 9.51 13.70 15.90
CA GLY A 292 8.82 14.03 17.15
C GLY A 292 9.62 13.70 18.42
N SER A 293 10.94 13.49 18.31
CA SER A 293 11.80 13.04 19.41
C SER A 293 13.29 13.28 19.13
N LYS A 294 14.16 13.07 20.15
CA LYS A 294 15.62 13.21 20.05
C LYS A 294 16.35 11.87 20.06
N THR A 295 15.82 10.88 19.34
CA THR A 295 16.34 9.50 19.32
C THR A 295 17.15 9.19 18.06
N THR A 296 17.93 10.15 17.56
CA THR A 296 18.80 9.94 16.40
C THR A 296 19.98 9.02 16.76
N ILE A 297 20.44 8.23 15.78
CA ILE A 297 21.65 7.39 15.94
C ILE A 297 22.93 8.25 15.94
N HIS A 298 22.91 9.34 15.17
CA HIS A 298 24.03 10.26 15.04
C HIS A 298 23.66 11.62 15.65
N ASP A 299 24.66 12.28 16.23
CA ASP A 299 24.49 13.57 16.91
C ASP A 299 24.84 14.76 16.00
N ASP A 300 25.36 14.50 14.81
CA ASP A 300 25.79 15.53 13.87
C ASP A 300 25.13 15.40 12.48
N LYS A 301 25.08 16.55 11.81
CA LYS A 301 24.50 16.72 10.48
C LYS A 301 25.13 15.77 9.45
N LYS A 302 26.46 15.71 9.36
CA LYS A 302 27.15 15.03 8.27
C LYS A 302 26.92 13.53 8.33
N ASN A 303 27.13 12.93 9.50
CA ASN A 303 26.90 11.50 9.70
C ASN A 303 25.41 11.14 9.54
N THR A 304 24.50 11.98 10.01
CA THR A 304 23.05 11.80 9.80
C THR A 304 22.67 11.77 8.31
N LEU A 305 23.15 12.74 7.53
CA LEU A 305 22.86 12.80 6.09
C LEU A 305 23.53 11.65 5.33
N MET A 306 24.78 11.31 5.65
CA MET A 306 25.48 10.18 5.03
C MET A 306 24.77 8.85 5.35
N ALA A 307 24.36 8.62 6.60
CA ALA A 307 23.56 7.45 6.97
C ALA A 307 22.23 7.40 6.21
N ARG A 308 21.61 8.57 5.99
CA ARG A 308 20.36 8.68 5.25
C ARG A 308 20.50 8.56 3.73
N TRP A 309 21.66 8.78 3.14
CA TRP A 309 21.77 8.90 1.69
C TRP A 309 22.67 7.86 1.05
N ARG A 310 23.75 7.47 1.73
CA ARG A 310 24.87 6.78 1.10
C ARG A 310 25.42 5.59 1.85
N TYR A 311 24.96 5.34 3.07
CA TYR A 311 25.17 4.06 3.77
C TYR A 311 23.89 3.22 3.77
N PRO A 312 24.02 1.88 3.71
CA PRO A 312 22.87 1.00 3.81
C PRO A 312 22.27 1.06 5.21
N SER A 313 20.99 0.75 5.33
CA SER A 313 20.30 0.61 6.62
C SER A 313 19.44 -0.63 6.62
N LEU A 314 19.29 -1.26 7.79
CA LEU A 314 18.38 -2.39 7.99
C LEU A 314 17.29 -1.99 8.98
N SER A 315 16.04 -2.31 8.65
CA SER A 315 14.90 -2.08 9.54
C SER A 315 14.07 -3.35 9.67
N VAL A 316 13.68 -3.68 10.91
CA VAL A 316 12.77 -4.78 11.23
C VAL A 316 11.36 -4.22 11.34
N HIS A 317 10.43 -4.79 10.58
CA HIS A 317 9.08 -4.23 10.37
C HIS A 317 8.03 -4.88 11.26
N GLY A 318 8.15 -6.19 11.51
CA GLY A 318 7.19 -6.91 12.34
C GLY A 318 7.19 -8.41 12.13
N VAL A 319 6.20 -9.06 12.75
CA VAL A 319 6.02 -10.52 12.71
C VAL A 319 4.58 -10.85 12.35
N GLU A 320 4.41 -11.58 11.25
CA GLU A 320 3.14 -12.16 10.82
C GLU A 320 2.96 -13.56 11.43
N GLY A 321 1.71 -13.96 11.69
CA GLY A 321 1.35 -15.26 12.26
C GLY A 321 1.38 -15.33 13.79
N ALA A 322 1.87 -14.27 14.45
CA ALA A 322 1.84 -14.14 15.90
C ALA A 322 0.59 -13.40 16.41
N PHE A 323 0.44 -13.30 17.73
CA PHE A 323 -0.59 -12.47 18.36
C PHE A 323 -0.16 -11.00 18.36
N SER A 324 -0.83 -10.17 17.55
CA SER A 324 -0.55 -8.73 17.40
C SER A 324 -1.69 -7.82 17.86
N SER A 325 -2.87 -8.36 18.16
CA SER A 325 -4.01 -7.59 18.64
C SER A 325 -3.81 -7.10 20.09
N PRO A 326 -4.50 -6.02 20.52
CA PRO A 326 -4.48 -5.59 21.91
C PRO A 326 -4.92 -6.70 22.89
N GLY A 327 -4.36 -6.67 24.10
CA GLY A 327 -4.70 -7.60 25.18
C GLY A 327 -3.63 -8.68 25.40
N ALA A 328 -4.03 -9.83 25.92
CA ALA A 328 -3.15 -10.95 26.21
C ALA A 328 -3.72 -12.24 25.64
N LYS A 329 -2.86 -13.03 24.96
CA LYS A 329 -3.19 -14.37 24.47
C LYS A 329 -2.06 -15.33 24.82
N THR A 330 -2.37 -16.35 25.62
CA THR A 330 -1.40 -17.37 26.08
C THR A 330 -1.21 -18.45 25.00
N VAL A 331 -0.52 -18.09 23.92
CA VAL A 331 -0.35 -18.92 22.71
C VAL A 331 1.12 -19.04 22.31
N ILE A 332 1.53 -20.23 21.85
CA ILE A 332 2.77 -20.45 21.09
C ILE A 332 2.35 -20.56 19.62
N PRO A 333 2.72 -19.58 18.75
CA PRO A 333 2.38 -19.62 17.34
C PRO A 333 3.02 -20.82 16.63
N ALA A 334 2.26 -21.46 15.73
CA ALA A 334 2.73 -22.61 14.96
C ALA A 334 3.77 -22.25 13.89
N LYS A 335 3.56 -21.09 13.29
CA LYS A 335 4.33 -20.53 12.18
C LYS A 335 4.35 -19.02 12.32
N VAL A 336 5.52 -18.43 12.12
CA VAL A 336 5.74 -16.99 12.17
C VAL A 336 6.62 -16.54 11.03
N ILE A 337 6.36 -15.34 10.51
CA ILE A 337 7.13 -14.75 9.41
C ILE A 337 7.62 -13.38 9.86
N GLY A 338 8.92 -13.26 10.11
CA GLY A 338 9.57 -11.98 10.41
C GLY A 338 9.86 -11.22 9.13
N LYS A 339 9.58 -9.91 9.14
CA LYS A 339 9.75 -9.01 8.00
C LYS A 339 10.82 -7.97 8.32
N PHE A 340 11.80 -7.82 7.42
CA PHE A 340 12.81 -6.78 7.50
C PHE A 340 13.25 -6.37 6.10
N SER A 341 13.85 -5.20 5.94
CA SER A 341 14.42 -4.77 4.66
C SER A 341 15.79 -4.14 4.83
N ILE A 342 16.56 -4.17 3.74
CA ILE A 342 17.83 -3.46 3.60
C ILE A 342 17.65 -2.40 2.53
N ARG A 343 17.89 -1.13 2.89
CA ARG A 343 18.02 -0.06 1.91
C ARG A 343 19.43 -0.12 1.30
N THR A 344 19.53 -0.28 -0.01
CA THR A 344 20.80 -0.46 -0.72
C THR A 344 21.33 0.87 -1.26
N VAL A 345 22.63 0.97 -1.48
CA VAL A 345 23.33 2.19 -1.91
C VAL A 345 24.28 1.87 -3.08
N PRO A 346 24.83 2.88 -3.79
CA PRO A 346 25.68 2.65 -4.95
C PRO A 346 26.74 1.56 -4.76
N ASN A 347 26.88 0.74 -5.81
CA ASN A 347 27.70 -0.47 -5.93
C ASN A 347 27.22 -1.72 -5.18
N MET A 348 26.12 -1.65 -4.41
CA MET A 348 25.49 -2.86 -3.90
C MET A 348 24.75 -3.60 -5.02
N ASP A 349 25.08 -4.87 -5.19
CA ASP A 349 24.44 -5.77 -6.15
C ASP A 349 23.32 -6.57 -5.46
N ILE A 350 22.19 -6.75 -6.15
CA ILE A 350 20.99 -7.36 -5.56
C ILE A 350 21.27 -8.82 -5.17
N ASP A 351 21.82 -9.62 -6.08
CA ASP A 351 22.06 -11.04 -5.85
C ASP A 351 23.13 -11.26 -4.78
N THR A 352 24.21 -10.49 -4.83
CA THR A 352 25.27 -10.52 -3.82
C THR A 352 24.72 -10.18 -2.43
N THR A 353 23.93 -9.10 -2.33
CA THR A 353 23.28 -8.69 -1.08
C THR A 353 22.32 -9.77 -0.55
N ASN A 354 21.48 -10.33 -1.42
CA ASN A 354 20.56 -11.41 -1.06
C ASN A 354 21.31 -12.65 -0.56
N ASN A 355 22.36 -13.07 -1.25
CA ASN A 355 23.17 -14.23 -0.84
C ASN A 355 23.86 -14.01 0.52
N CYS A 356 24.36 -12.81 0.80
CA CYS A 356 24.89 -12.44 2.12
C CYS A 356 23.83 -12.60 3.22
N VAL A 357 22.61 -12.10 2.97
CA VAL A 357 21.49 -12.20 3.91
C VAL A 357 21.08 -13.64 4.15
N TYR A 358 20.86 -14.41 3.08
CA TYR A 358 20.42 -15.81 3.17
C TYR A 358 21.41 -16.65 3.96
N LYS A 359 22.69 -16.57 3.59
CA LYS A 359 23.77 -17.27 4.28
C LYS A 359 23.82 -16.90 5.77
N TYR A 360 23.75 -15.61 6.10
CA TYR A 360 23.81 -15.19 7.50
C TYR A 360 22.61 -15.71 8.30
N VAL A 361 21.39 -15.57 7.78
CA VAL A 361 20.17 -16.04 8.46
C VAL A 361 20.20 -17.56 8.66
N GLU A 362 20.62 -18.32 7.65
CA GLU A 362 20.81 -19.77 7.73
C GLU A 362 21.85 -20.16 8.80
N GLU A 363 22.98 -19.48 8.83
CA GLU A 363 24.02 -19.69 9.86
C GLU A 363 23.52 -19.34 11.26
N GLN A 364 22.74 -18.27 11.44
CA GLN A 364 22.17 -17.91 12.74
C GLN A 364 21.14 -18.94 13.19
N PHE A 365 20.28 -19.42 12.30
CA PHE A 365 19.31 -20.47 12.62
C PHE A 365 20.00 -21.78 13.00
N ALA A 366 21.04 -22.18 12.26
CA ALA A 366 21.82 -23.39 12.56
C ALA A 366 22.43 -23.38 13.97
N LYS A 367 22.91 -22.21 14.45
CA LYS A 367 23.47 -22.05 15.80
C LYS A 367 22.45 -22.29 16.92
N LEU A 368 21.15 -22.19 16.63
CA LEU A 368 20.09 -22.41 17.62
C LEU A 368 19.91 -23.89 17.96
N ASN A 369 20.37 -24.81 17.09
CA ASN A 369 20.08 -26.25 17.20
C ASN A 369 18.58 -26.54 17.39
N SER A 370 17.74 -25.76 16.69
CA SER A 370 16.29 -25.91 16.70
C SER A 370 15.83 -27.02 15.76
N LYS A 371 14.74 -27.71 16.13
CA LYS A 371 14.03 -28.70 15.31
C LYS A 371 12.94 -28.07 14.44
N ASN A 372 12.70 -26.77 14.59
CA ASN A 372 11.83 -26.03 13.69
C ASN A 372 12.41 -26.03 12.27
N THR A 373 11.59 -25.68 11.29
CA THR A 373 12.03 -25.41 9.92
C THR A 373 12.11 -23.91 9.71
N MET A 374 13.11 -23.45 8.96
CA MET A 374 13.26 -22.04 8.60
C MET A 374 13.43 -21.87 7.09
N LYS A 375 12.79 -20.86 6.52
CA LYS A 375 12.98 -20.41 5.14
C LYS A 375 13.18 -18.90 5.11
N VAL A 376 14.23 -18.44 4.43
CA VAL A 376 14.48 -17.03 4.16
C VAL A 376 14.37 -16.75 2.66
N TYR A 377 13.74 -15.65 2.27
CA TYR A 377 13.59 -15.23 0.87
C TYR A 377 13.33 -13.73 0.76
N ALA A 378 13.73 -13.13 -0.36
CA ALA A 378 13.32 -11.78 -0.73
C ALA A 378 11.87 -11.77 -1.27
N GLN A 379 11.07 -10.81 -0.83
CA GLN A 379 9.72 -10.55 -1.36
C GLN A 379 9.79 -9.68 -2.62
N HIS A 380 10.54 -8.59 -2.56
CA HIS A 380 10.82 -7.69 -3.69
C HIS A 380 12.21 -7.07 -3.54
N THR A 381 12.77 -6.63 -4.67
CA THR A 381 14.08 -5.97 -4.72
C THR A 381 14.06 -4.83 -5.72
N GLY A 382 14.46 -3.64 -5.30
CA GLY A 382 14.65 -2.47 -6.15
C GLY A 382 16.08 -1.97 -6.06
N LYS A 383 16.69 -1.66 -7.20
CA LYS A 383 18.06 -1.14 -7.26
C LYS A 383 18.10 0.34 -6.86
N TRP A 384 19.22 0.76 -6.27
CA TRP A 384 19.50 2.17 -6.01
C TRP A 384 19.61 2.95 -7.32
N TRP A 385 19.45 4.28 -7.25
CA TRP A 385 19.57 5.17 -8.40
C TRP A 385 20.39 6.42 -8.03
N ALA A 386 21.21 6.89 -8.97
CA ALA A 386 21.95 8.13 -8.82
C ALA A 386 22.22 8.75 -10.20
N ALA A 387 21.73 9.97 -10.41
CA ALA A 387 21.96 10.75 -11.62
C ALA A 387 22.99 11.86 -11.42
N SER A 388 23.52 12.38 -12.53
CA SER A 388 24.36 13.58 -12.52
C SER A 388 23.50 14.84 -12.43
N PRO A 389 23.66 15.69 -11.40
CA PRO A 389 22.91 16.94 -11.27
C PRO A 389 23.38 18.04 -12.25
N LYS A 390 24.31 17.75 -13.16
CA LYS A 390 24.86 18.71 -14.15
C LYS A 390 24.02 18.80 -15.43
N HIS A 391 23.01 17.96 -15.59
CA HIS A 391 22.17 17.93 -16.78
C HIS A 391 21.24 19.17 -16.81
N TRP A 392 20.87 19.65 -18.02
CA TRP A 392 20.02 20.84 -18.18
C TRP A 392 18.66 20.70 -17.49
N ASN A 393 18.17 19.47 -17.31
CA ASN A 393 16.93 19.17 -16.59
C ASN A 393 16.99 19.67 -15.12
N PHE A 394 18.11 19.44 -14.45
CA PHE A 394 18.36 19.96 -13.09
C PHE A 394 18.57 21.47 -13.09
N SER A 395 19.22 22.04 -14.12
CA SER A 395 19.36 23.50 -14.27
C SER A 395 17.99 24.18 -14.41
N ALA A 396 17.10 23.64 -15.25
CA ALA A 396 15.74 24.14 -15.43
C ALA A 396 14.95 24.10 -14.11
N ALA A 397 15.03 22.98 -13.39
CA ALA A 397 14.37 22.82 -12.10
C ALA A 397 14.94 23.75 -11.02
N ALA A 398 16.25 24.00 -11.01
CA ALA A 398 16.88 24.93 -10.07
C ALA A 398 16.41 26.36 -10.30
N LYS A 399 16.36 26.81 -11.56
CA LYS A 399 15.83 28.12 -11.95
C LYS A 399 14.34 28.26 -11.60
N ALA A 400 13.55 27.23 -11.86
CA ALA A 400 12.13 27.20 -11.51
C ALA A 400 11.92 27.29 -9.99
N THR A 401 12.71 26.55 -9.23
CA THR A 401 12.67 26.55 -7.77
C THR A 401 13.05 27.91 -7.21
N GLU A 402 14.14 28.52 -7.69
CA GLU A 402 14.53 29.87 -7.28
C GLU A 402 13.47 30.90 -7.64
N ARG A 403 12.82 30.77 -8.80
CA ARG A 403 11.76 31.69 -9.22
C ARG A 403 10.54 31.66 -8.30
N VAL A 404 10.14 30.48 -7.83
CA VAL A 404 8.95 30.29 -6.98
C VAL A 404 9.27 30.58 -5.51
N TRP A 405 10.38 30.04 -5.01
CA TRP A 405 10.71 30.05 -3.59
C TRP A 405 11.69 31.16 -3.18
N GLY A 406 12.28 31.88 -4.15
CA GLY A 406 13.22 32.97 -3.90
C GLY A 406 14.60 32.53 -3.39
N VAL A 407 14.88 31.23 -3.39
CA VAL A 407 16.13 30.63 -2.90
C VAL A 407 16.59 29.51 -3.82
N GLN A 408 17.91 29.34 -3.96
CA GLN A 408 18.50 28.19 -4.66
C GLN A 408 18.19 26.89 -3.91
N PRO A 409 17.75 25.81 -4.58
CA PRO A 409 17.52 24.54 -3.92
C PRO A 409 18.82 23.88 -3.45
N ASP A 410 18.70 23.02 -2.44
CA ASP A 410 19.74 22.04 -2.16
C ASP A 410 19.65 20.84 -3.10
N PHE A 411 20.80 20.33 -3.52
CA PHE A 411 20.87 19.07 -4.25
C PHE A 411 21.01 17.94 -3.24
N THR A 412 19.98 17.10 -3.18
CA THR A 412 19.87 16.06 -2.15
C THR A 412 19.82 14.67 -2.76
N ARG A 413 20.18 13.70 -1.94
CA ARG A 413 19.78 12.30 -2.15
C ARG A 413 18.68 11.98 -1.15
N GLU A 414 18.08 10.81 -1.25
CA GLU A 414 17.02 10.40 -0.36
C GLU A 414 17.20 8.98 0.18
N GLY A 415 16.53 8.74 1.31
CA GLY A 415 16.52 7.43 1.96
C GLY A 415 15.46 6.46 1.45
N GLY A 416 14.42 6.99 0.79
CA GLY A 416 13.38 6.22 0.13
C GLY A 416 13.88 5.55 -1.15
N SER A 417 12.96 4.87 -1.82
CA SER A 417 13.18 4.17 -3.07
C SER A 417 11.97 4.36 -3.96
N ILE A 418 12.20 4.70 -5.22
CA ILE A 418 11.20 4.74 -6.28
C ILE A 418 11.83 3.90 -7.40
N PRO A 419 11.55 2.58 -7.47
CA PRO A 419 12.30 1.65 -8.32
C PRO A 419 12.34 2.07 -9.79
N VAL A 420 11.27 2.71 -10.27
CA VAL A 420 11.12 3.09 -11.67
C VAL A 420 12.10 4.16 -12.15
N THR A 421 12.77 4.89 -11.26
CA THR A 421 13.73 5.94 -11.67
C THR A 421 14.85 5.35 -12.51
N LEU A 422 15.41 4.21 -12.09
CA LEU A 422 16.46 3.54 -12.83
C LEU A 422 15.91 2.94 -14.13
N THR A 423 14.72 2.33 -14.07
CA THR A 423 14.07 1.75 -15.25
C THR A 423 13.85 2.79 -16.35
N PHE A 424 13.34 3.97 -16.01
CA PHE A 424 13.19 5.05 -17.00
C PHE A 424 14.53 5.52 -17.55
N GLU A 425 15.54 5.73 -16.69
CA GLU A 425 16.87 6.18 -17.11
C GLU A 425 17.52 5.18 -18.08
N GLU A 426 17.50 3.88 -17.75
CA GLU A 426 18.08 2.82 -18.57
C GLU A 426 17.28 2.57 -19.87
N ALA A 427 15.95 2.54 -19.79
CA ALA A 427 15.11 2.20 -20.95
C ALA A 427 15.03 3.36 -21.96
N THR A 428 14.91 4.61 -21.48
CA THR A 428 14.82 5.79 -22.36
C THR A 428 16.19 6.36 -22.73
N GLY A 429 17.23 6.09 -21.93
CA GLY A 429 18.54 6.73 -22.05
C GLY A 429 18.51 8.23 -21.75
N LYS A 430 17.47 8.71 -21.06
CA LYS A 430 17.24 10.13 -20.74
C LYS A 430 17.50 10.39 -19.27
N ASN A 431 17.87 11.63 -18.97
CA ASN A 431 18.07 12.05 -17.60
C ASN A 431 16.76 12.07 -16.81
N VAL A 432 16.81 11.55 -15.59
CA VAL A 432 15.73 11.58 -14.61
C VAL A 432 16.04 12.62 -13.54
N LEU A 433 15.02 13.38 -13.14
CA LEU A 433 15.04 14.36 -12.06
C LEU A 433 13.92 14.04 -11.08
N LEU A 434 14.18 14.20 -9.78
CA LEU A 434 13.13 14.25 -8.77
C LEU A 434 12.94 15.69 -8.27
N LEU A 435 11.70 16.17 -8.35
CA LEU A 435 11.28 17.53 -8.03
C LEU A 435 10.26 17.49 -6.89
N PRO A 436 10.71 17.50 -5.62
CA PRO A 436 9.85 17.25 -4.46
C PRO A 436 8.84 18.38 -4.22
N MET A 437 7.59 17.99 -3.99
CA MET A 437 6.51 18.87 -3.57
C MET A 437 6.32 18.85 -2.04
N GLY A 438 6.43 17.67 -1.44
CA GLY A 438 6.18 17.47 -0.01
C GLY A 438 7.26 18.03 0.91
N SER A 439 6.94 18.13 2.20
CA SER A 439 7.85 18.56 3.26
C SER A 439 8.39 17.39 4.10
N SER A 440 9.47 17.60 4.85
CA SER A 440 10.05 16.57 5.73
C SER A 440 9.14 16.09 6.86
N THR A 441 8.00 16.75 7.10
CA THR A 441 7.06 16.45 8.19
C THR A 441 5.75 15.87 7.69
N ASP A 442 5.65 15.56 6.40
CA ASP A 442 4.40 15.17 5.76
C ASP A 442 3.91 13.77 6.18
N GLY A 443 4.78 12.94 6.72
CA GLY A 443 4.37 11.69 7.38
C GLY A 443 3.83 10.63 6.41
N ALA A 444 4.39 10.58 5.19
CA ALA A 444 4.16 9.47 4.26
C ALA A 444 4.32 8.12 4.96
N HIS A 445 3.41 7.19 4.63
CA HIS A 445 3.32 5.83 5.23
C HIS A 445 2.99 5.80 6.73
N SER A 446 2.71 6.96 7.34
CA SER A 446 2.39 7.08 8.77
C SER A 446 0.92 7.46 8.98
N ILE A 447 0.56 7.65 10.25
CA ILE A 447 -0.67 8.32 10.67
C ILE A 447 -0.57 9.83 10.44
N ASN A 448 -1.71 10.48 10.20
CA ASN A 448 -1.80 11.93 10.02
C ASN A 448 -0.92 12.45 8.87
N GLU A 449 -0.81 11.67 7.80
CA GLU A 449 -0.19 12.13 6.56
C GLU A 449 -0.85 13.44 6.13
N LYS A 450 -0.02 14.40 5.70
CA LYS A 450 -0.47 15.70 5.24
C LYS A 450 0.34 16.19 4.05
N LEU A 451 -0.27 17.09 3.29
CA LEU A 451 0.43 18.01 2.40
C LEU A 451 0.08 19.45 2.78
N ASP A 452 1.07 20.28 3.04
CA ASP A 452 0.81 21.68 3.38
C ASP A 452 0.21 22.41 2.16
N LYS A 453 -0.84 23.20 2.36
CA LYS A 453 -1.46 24.01 1.29
C LYS A 453 -0.43 24.89 0.58
N ARG A 454 0.53 25.43 1.32
CA ARG A 454 1.67 26.20 0.77
C ARG A 454 2.44 25.35 -0.23
N ASN A 455 2.87 24.16 0.18
CA ASN A 455 3.61 23.22 -0.67
C ASN A 455 2.80 22.79 -1.89
N TYR A 456 1.50 22.53 -1.75
CA TYR A 456 0.66 22.13 -2.87
C TYR A 456 0.50 23.25 -3.92
N ILE A 457 0.13 24.46 -3.48
CA ILE A 457 -0.14 25.58 -4.40
C ILE A 457 1.16 26.11 -5.04
N GLU A 458 2.21 26.32 -4.25
CA GLU A 458 3.52 26.72 -4.78
C GLU A 458 4.17 25.58 -5.57
N GLY A 459 3.91 24.33 -5.22
CA GLY A 459 4.28 23.15 -5.99
C GLY A 459 3.70 23.18 -7.41
N ILE A 460 2.40 23.48 -7.56
CA ILE A 460 1.78 23.65 -8.89
C ILE A 460 2.46 24.77 -9.69
N LYS A 461 2.81 25.88 -9.04
CA LYS A 461 3.58 26.97 -9.67
C LYS A 461 4.96 26.48 -10.11
N LEU A 462 5.65 25.71 -9.26
CA LEU A 462 6.96 25.12 -9.52
C LEU A 462 6.93 24.16 -10.71
N LEU A 463 5.98 23.23 -10.74
CA LEU A 463 5.83 22.28 -11.83
C LEU A 463 5.60 23.00 -13.17
N GLY A 464 4.74 24.01 -13.20
CA GLY A 464 4.54 24.82 -14.40
C GLY A 464 5.77 25.64 -14.80
N ALA A 465 6.41 26.32 -13.84
CA ALA A 465 7.63 27.10 -14.06
C ALA A 465 8.77 26.23 -14.61
N TYR A 466 8.92 25.01 -14.07
CA TYR A 466 9.89 24.02 -14.54
C TYR A 466 9.73 23.77 -16.04
N LEU A 467 8.52 23.54 -16.54
CA LEU A 467 8.28 23.29 -17.96
C LEU A 467 8.65 24.49 -18.85
N HIS A 468 8.45 25.72 -18.38
CA HIS A 468 8.91 26.92 -19.10
C HIS A 468 10.43 27.03 -19.16
N TYR A 469 11.12 26.80 -18.05
CA TYR A 469 12.58 26.82 -18.04
C TYR A 469 13.17 25.68 -18.88
N VAL A 470 12.53 24.51 -18.90
CA VAL A 470 12.91 23.40 -19.80
C VAL A 470 12.87 23.83 -21.28
N ALA A 471 11.84 24.58 -21.68
CA ALA A 471 11.72 25.07 -23.06
C ALA A 471 12.81 26.09 -23.42
N GLU A 472 13.34 26.83 -22.43
CA GLU A 472 14.40 27.82 -22.62
C GLU A 472 15.83 27.24 -22.54
N GLU A 473 16.01 26.05 -21.96
CA GLU A 473 17.34 25.43 -21.88
C GLU A 473 17.92 25.21 -23.29
N PRO A 474 19.22 25.43 -23.50
CA PRO A 474 19.85 25.24 -24.81
C PRO A 474 19.63 23.81 -25.30
N GLN A 475 19.12 23.66 -26.53
CA GLN A 475 19.16 22.37 -27.21
C GLN A 475 20.62 22.10 -27.56
N THR A 476 21.23 21.10 -26.94
CA THR A 476 22.55 20.63 -27.38
C THR A 476 22.37 19.95 -28.73
N THR A 477 22.46 20.71 -29.82
CA THR A 477 22.60 20.16 -31.17
C THR A 477 23.98 19.53 -31.26
N THR A 478 24.06 18.21 -31.10
CA THR A 478 25.25 17.48 -31.56
C THR A 478 25.20 17.43 -33.09
N THR A 479 25.47 18.56 -33.73
CA THR A 479 25.83 18.57 -35.15
C THR A 479 27.22 17.96 -35.28
N LEU A 480 27.27 16.68 -35.63
CA LEU A 480 28.44 16.10 -36.29
C LEU A 480 28.55 16.75 -37.68
N SER A 481 29.21 17.92 -37.73
CA SER A 481 29.56 18.55 -39.00
C SER A 481 30.72 17.78 -39.63
N ALA A 482 30.39 16.94 -40.62
CA ALA A 482 31.37 16.44 -41.56
C ALA A 482 31.81 17.58 -42.48
N SER A 483 32.94 18.21 -42.18
CA SER A 483 33.70 19.02 -43.12
C SER A 483 35.15 18.56 -43.10
N GLY A 484 35.55 17.85 -44.15
CA GLY A 484 36.94 17.43 -44.35
C GLY A 484 37.82 18.59 -44.84
N SER A 485 39.06 18.65 -44.36
CA SER A 485 40.21 19.20 -45.07
C SER A 485 41.48 18.96 -44.26
N SER A 486 42.50 18.45 -44.94
CA SER A 486 43.81 18.08 -44.45
C SER A 486 44.64 19.27 -43.94
N ARG A 487 45.45 19.04 -42.89
CA ARG A 487 46.91 19.30 -42.85
C ARG A 487 47.54 18.99 -41.48
N ASN A 488 48.78 18.52 -41.57
CA ASN A 488 49.72 18.06 -40.56
C ASN A 488 49.90 18.96 -39.32
N GLY A 489 50.18 18.34 -38.18
CA GLY A 489 50.78 18.98 -37.01
C GLY A 489 50.88 18.01 -35.82
N SER A 490 52.09 17.57 -35.52
CA SER A 490 52.48 16.68 -34.43
C SER A 490 52.19 17.24 -33.03
N GLU A 491 51.69 16.41 -32.11
CA GLU A 491 52.35 16.08 -30.83
C GLU A 491 51.47 15.13 -30.01
N THR A 492 51.98 13.92 -29.82
CA THR A 492 51.40 12.83 -29.05
C THR A 492 51.96 12.83 -27.62
N GLN A 493 51.08 12.84 -26.62
CA GLN A 493 51.34 12.17 -25.34
C GLN A 493 50.20 11.18 -25.03
N HIS A 494 50.63 9.94 -24.79
CA HIS A 494 49.85 8.72 -24.65
C HIS A 494 49.06 8.65 -23.33
N TYR A 495 47.84 8.10 -23.40
CA TYR A 495 47.41 7.00 -22.53
C TYR A 495 46.55 6.02 -23.35
N GLN A 496 47.01 4.77 -23.47
CA GLN A 496 46.44 3.71 -24.29
C GLN A 496 45.33 2.95 -23.54
N HIS A 497 44.17 2.79 -24.18
CA HIS A 497 43.27 1.66 -23.94
C HIS A 497 43.49 0.64 -25.07
N LEU A 498 43.88 -0.58 -24.72
CA LEU A 498 44.02 -1.71 -25.65
C LEU A 498 42.67 -2.39 -25.83
N SER A 499 42.11 -2.31 -27.03
CA SER A 499 41.11 -3.24 -27.57
C SER A 499 41.75 -3.99 -28.74
N ASN A 500 41.87 -5.32 -28.65
CA ASN A 500 42.25 -6.15 -29.78
C ASN A 500 41.06 -7.03 -30.18
N THR A 501 40.58 -6.80 -31.40
CA THR A 501 39.72 -7.71 -32.17
C THR A 501 40.56 -8.44 -33.21
N THR A 502 40.48 -9.77 -33.25
CA THR A 502 40.60 -10.62 -34.44
C THR A 502 39.73 -11.85 -34.13
N GLY A 503 38.80 -12.32 -34.95
CA GLY A 503 38.88 -12.72 -36.34
C GLY A 503 38.31 -14.14 -36.41
N LEU A 504 37.08 -14.29 -36.93
CA LEU A 504 36.39 -15.59 -37.09
C LEU A 504 36.93 -16.36 -38.31
N PRO A 505 36.91 -17.70 -38.24
CA PRO A 505 36.28 -18.46 -39.33
C PRO A 505 35.29 -19.52 -38.83
N LYS A 506 34.26 -19.76 -39.65
CA LYS A 506 33.23 -20.82 -39.56
C LYS A 506 33.87 -22.21 -39.73
N PHE A 507 33.30 -23.27 -39.13
CA PHE A 507 32.86 -24.51 -39.79
C PHE A 507 32.26 -25.56 -38.81
N LEU A 508 31.03 -25.99 -39.11
CA LEU A 508 30.38 -27.32 -38.99
C LEU A 508 30.57 -28.25 -37.76
N ALA A 509 29.43 -28.47 -37.09
CA ALA A 509 28.81 -29.72 -36.61
C ALA A 509 29.65 -30.91 -36.08
N ALA A 510 29.37 -31.32 -34.84
CA ALA A 510 29.29 -32.74 -34.44
C ALA A 510 28.41 -32.93 -33.19
N LYS A 511 27.45 -33.86 -33.29
CA LYS A 511 26.77 -34.52 -32.17
C LYS A 511 27.77 -35.38 -31.41
N PHE A 512 27.65 -35.50 -30.09
CA PHE A 512 28.05 -36.74 -29.40
C PHE A 512 27.17 -37.01 -28.17
N GLU A 513 26.67 -38.24 -28.14
CA GLU A 513 25.86 -38.89 -27.12
C GLU A 513 26.70 -39.25 -25.90
N LEU A 514 26.07 -39.27 -24.72
CA LEU A 514 26.63 -39.90 -23.52
C LEU A 514 25.93 -41.24 -23.28
N HIS A 515 26.66 -42.32 -23.59
CA HIS A 515 26.34 -43.69 -23.26
C HIS A 515 26.62 -43.97 -21.77
N LEU A 516 25.61 -44.46 -21.07
CA LEU A 516 25.71 -45.19 -19.81
C LEU A 516 25.63 -46.69 -20.12
N SER A 517 26.49 -47.50 -19.51
CA SER A 517 26.32 -48.96 -19.43
C SER A 517 27.19 -49.56 -18.28
N PRO A 518 27.01 -50.83 -17.87
CA PRO A 518 26.21 -51.17 -16.68
C PRO A 518 26.85 -52.26 -15.78
N THR A 519 26.24 -52.59 -14.64
CA THR A 519 26.38 -53.91 -14.00
C THR A 519 25.05 -54.41 -13.42
N ALA A 520 24.76 -55.68 -13.70
CA ALA A 520 23.59 -56.47 -13.35
C ALA A 520 23.84 -57.28 -12.04
N VAL A 521 22.99 -58.10 -11.41
CA VAL A 521 21.77 -58.89 -11.71
C VAL A 521 21.19 -59.32 -10.34
N ASP A 522 19.86 -59.50 -10.21
CA ASP A 522 19.24 -60.82 -9.92
C ASP A 522 17.72 -60.72 -9.68
N ALA A 523 17.00 -61.74 -10.13
CA ALA A 523 15.55 -61.79 -10.34
C ALA A 523 14.86 -62.94 -9.58
N CYS A 524 13.58 -62.77 -9.19
CA CYS A 524 12.55 -63.84 -9.07
C CYS A 524 11.13 -63.26 -8.86
N PRO A 525 10.01 -64.03 -9.03
CA PRO A 525 9.02 -63.84 -10.11
C PRO A 525 7.59 -63.46 -9.62
N PRO A 526 6.58 -63.28 -10.52
CA PRO A 526 5.36 -62.52 -10.21
C PRO A 526 4.18 -63.37 -9.72
N ALA A 527 3.35 -62.78 -8.86
CA ALA A 527 2.04 -63.33 -8.47
C ALA A 527 0.92 -62.34 -8.84
N HIS A 528 0.01 -62.77 -9.72
CA HIS A 528 -1.24 -62.10 -10.03
C HIS A 528 -2.26 -62.27 -8.89
N GLY A 529 -2.88 -61.17 -8.46
CA GLY A 529 -4.11 -61.14 -7.66
C GLY A 529 -4.83 -59.80 -7.85
N PRO A 530 -6.16 -59.75 -7.95
CA PRO A 530 -6.89 -58.52 -8.26
C PRO A 530 -6.95 -57.62 -7.02
N ALA A 531 -6.41 -56.40 -7.11
CA ALA A 531 -6.54 -55.41 -6.07
C ALA A 531 -8.00 -54.90 -6.01
N ALA A 532 -8.64 -55.10 -4.86
CA ALA A 532 -9.92 -54.49 -4.53
C ALA A 532 -9.77 -52.96 -4.45
N LYS A 533 -10.70 -52.22 -5.07
CA LYS A 533 -10.77 -50.76 -4.95
C LYS A 533 -11.14 -50.36 -3.51
N PRO A 534 -10.46 -49.38 -2.90
CA PRO A 534 -10.92 -48.80 -1.64
C PRO A 534 -12.17 -47.93 -1.89
N PRO A 535 -13.14 -47.87 -0.96
CA PRO A 535 -14.29 -46.99 -1.10
C PRO A 535 -13.85 -45.54 -0.86
N THR A 536 -14.05 -44.69 -1.86
CA THR A 536 -13.95 -43.23 -1.75
C THR A 536 -15.21 -42.71 -1.06
N SER A 537 -15.16 -42.48 0.26
CA SER A 537 -16.14 -41.65 0.94
C SER A 537 -15.59 -40.22 1.01
N GLU A 538 -15.95 -39.39 0.04
CA GLU A 538 -15.69 -37.95 0.11
C GLU A 538 -16.46 -37.38 1.31
N ARG A 539 -15.72 -36.79 2.25
CA ARG A 539 -16.30 -36.04 3.37
C ARG A 539 -16.23 -34.56 3.04
N CYS A 540 -17.34 -33.86 3.23
CA CYS A 540 -17.43 -32.42 3.02
C CYS A 540 -17.89 -31.76 4.32
N LEU A 541 -17.24 -30.66 4.69
CA LEU A 541 -17.65 -29.81 5.80
C LEU A 541 -18.90 -29.02 5.38
N SER A 542 -20.00 -29.19 6.11
CA SER A 542 -21.22 -28.41 5.87
C SER A 542 -21.69 -27.71 7.14
N ARG A 543 -22.40 -26.58 6.98
CA ARG A 543 -22.99 -25.85 8.10
C ARG A 543 -24.18 -26.64 8.63
N SER A 544 -24.03 -27.24 9.81
CA SER A 544 -25.08 -28.06 10.43
C SER A 544 -26.10 -27.25 11.23
N ALA A 545 -25.77 -26.01 11.63
CA ALA A 545 -26.62 -25.16 12.47
C ALA A 545 -26.46 -23.67 12.15
N PRO A 546 -27.48 -22.84 12.43
CA PRO A 546 -27.39 -21.39 12.28
C PRO A 546 -26.37 -20.77 13.25
N ASP A 547 -25.71 -19.69 12.82
CA ASP A 547 -24.74 -18.96 13.64
C ASP A 547 -25.41 -18.43 14.93
N THR A 548 -24.76 -18.62 16.08
CA THR A 548 -25.29 -18.28 17.41
C THR A 548 -24.42 -17.26 18.13
N LEU A 549 -25.03 -16.41 18.95
CA LEU A 549 -24.37 -15.61 19.97
C LEU A 549 -24.33 -16.41 21.27
N ARG A 550 -23.13 -16.61 21.83
CA ARG A 550 -22.87 -17.36 23.06
C ARG A 550 -22.35 -16.46 24.17
N CYS A 551 -22.64 -16.81 25.42
CA CYS A 551 -22.01 -16.16 26.57
C CYS A 551 -20.49 -16.42 26.55
N MET A 552 -19.68 -15.36 26.61
CA MET A 552 -18.22 -15.48 26.56
C MET A 552 -17.62 -16.27 27.75
N THR A 553 -18.33 -16.33 28.87
CA THR A 553 -17.83 -17.01 30.09
C THR A 553 -18.13 -18.50 30.13
N CYS A 554 -19.29 -18.95 29.64
CA CYS A 554 -19.73 -20.34 29.77
C CYS A 554 -20.21 -20.98 28.47
N SER A 555 -20.09 -20.26 27.35
CA SER A 555 -20.44 -20.72 26.01
C SER A 555 -21.89 -21.16 25.82
N THR A 556 -22.80 -20.82 26.75
CA THR A 556 -24.24 -21.07 26.58
C THR A 556 -24.82 -20.17 25.48
N ASP A 557 -25.65 -20.72 24.59
CA ASP A 557 -26.34 -19.99 23.52
C ASP A 557 -27.33 -18.96 24.08
N LEU A 558 -27.31 -17.74 23.54
CA LEU A 558 -28.12 -16.61 23.99
C LEU A 558 -29.11 -16.15 22.92
N ALA A 559 -28.70 -16.11 21.66
CA ALA A 559 -29.52 -15.70 20.52
C ALA A 559 -28.92 -16.26 19.23
N LEU A 560 -29.69 -16.25 18.13
CA LEU A 560 -29.13 -16.42 16.79
C LEU A 560 -28.47 -15.13 16.32
N THR A 561 -27.43 -15.22 15.50
CA THR A 561 -26.80 -14.04 14.87
C THR A 561 -27.80 -13.29 13.99
N SER A 562 -28.75 -13.99 13.37
CA SER A 562 -29.84 -13.40 12.57
C SER A 562 -30.83 -12.56 13.38
N GLN A 563 -30.80 -12.63 14.72
CA GLN A 563 -31.61 -11.78 15.58
C GLN A 563 -30.97 -10.42 15.86
N ILE A 564 -29.73 -10.18 15.39
CA ILE A 564 -29.08 -8.88 15.51
C ILE A 564 -29.73 -7.89 14.54
N ILE A 565 -30.32 -6.84 15.09
CA ILE A 565 -30.93 -5.75 14.33
C ILE A 565 -29.87 -4.72 13.94
N SER A 566 -28.94 -4.42 14.86
CA SER A 566 -27.87 -3.45 14.61
C SER A 566 -26.62 -3.80 15.42
N LYS A 567 -25.46 -3.57 14.80
CA LYS A 567 -24.12 -3.73 15.40
C LYS A 567 -23.52 -2.39 15.86
N GLY A 568 -24.20 -1.27 15.62
CA GLY A 568 -23.71 0.09 15.88
C GLY A 568 -24.05 0.65 17.27
N PHE A 569 -24.46 -0.19 18.22
CA PHE A 569 -24.84 0.27 19.56
C PHE A 569 -23.65 0.32 20.52
N THR A 570 -23.75 1.18 21.53
CA THR A 570 -22.75 1.31 22.59
C THR A 570 -23.35 0.88 23.93
N GLY A 571 -22.74 -0.16 24.51
CA GLY A 571 -22.98 -0.68 25.85
C GLY A 571 -22.24 0.13 26.93
N ARG A 572 -22.19 -0.40 28.16
CA ARG A 572 -21.45 0.22 29.27
C ARG A 572 -19.93 0.12 29.07
N TYR A 573 -19.47 -0.92 28.39
CA TYR A 573 -18.04 -1.24 28.21
C TYR A 573 -17.58 -1.17 26.74
N GLY A 574 -18.28 -0.42 25.88
CA GLY A 574 -17.90 -0.29 24.46
C GLY A 574 -19.00 -0.77 23.52
N ARG A 575 -18.65 -1.45 22.42
CA ARG A 575 -19.64 -1.88 21.41
C ARG A 575 -20.65 -2.88 21.97
N ALA A 576 -21.86 -2.85 21.42
CA ALA A 576 -22.93 -3.77 21.76
C ALA A 576 -23.85 -4.04 20.56
N PHE A 577 -24.49 -5.20 20.57
CA PHE A 577 -25.52 -5.57 19.60
C PHE A 577 -26.90 -5.18 20.13
N LEU A 578 -27.74 -4.62 19.26
CA LEU A 578 -29.18 -4.56 19.48
C LEU A 578 -29.81 -5.83 18.91
N VAL A 579 -30.46 -6.63 19.75
CA VAL A 579 -30.97 -7.97 19.40
C VAL A 579 -32.46 -8.05 19.65
N ALA A 580 -33.19 -8.58 18.66
CA ALA A 580 -34.62 -8.84 18.74
C ALA A 580 -34.92 -10.17 19.47
N PRO A 581 -36.02 -10.27 20.22
CA PRO A 581 -36.52 -11.58 20.64
C PRO A 581 -36.92 -12.44 19.42
N PRO A 582 -37.00 -13.77 19.57
CA PRO A 582 -37.42 -14.64 18.47
C PRO A 582 -38.86 -14.33 18.02
N PRO A 583 -39.17 -14.45 16.72
CA PRO A 583 -40.51 -14.17 16.21
C PRO A 583 -41.55 -15.19 16.70
N PRO A 584 -42.83 -14.79 16.90
CA PRO A 584 -43.92 -15.73 17.20
C PRO A 584 -44.05 -16.79 16.09
N PRO A 585 -44.41 -18.05 16.40
CA PRO A 585 -45.15 -18.51 17.57
C PRO A 585 -44.28 -19.10 18.69
N ALA A 586 -43.00 -18.73 18.78
CA ALA A 586 -42.09 -19.27 19.80
C ALA A 586 -42.63 -19.06 21.24
N ASP A 587 -42.67 -20.14 22.03
CA ASP A 587 -43.18 -20.14 23.42
C ASP A 587 -42.41 -19.19 24.37
N ASN A 588 -41.24 -18.68 23.94
CA ASN A 588 -40.44 -17.71 24.69
C ASN A 588 -40.35 -16.37 23.94
N THR A 589 -41.00 -15.34 24.48
CA THR A 589 -40.91 -13.93 24.01
C THR A 589 -39.62 -13.23 24.47
N THR A 590 -38.63 -13.99 24.94
CA THR A 590 -37.35 -13.52 25.48
C THR A 590 -36.18 -14.27 24.86
N LEU A 591 -34.98 -13.68 24.89
CA LEU A 591 -33.77 -14.37 24.45
C LEU A 591 -33.53 -15.68 25.23
N LEU A 592 -32.76 -16.59 24.63
CA LEU A 592 -32.43 -17.89 25.20
C LEU A 592 -31.45 -17.72 26.37
N ASN A 593 -31.62 -18.52 27.41
CA ASN A 593 -30.68 -18.64 28.53
C ASN A 593 -30.27 -17.29 29.18
N ILE A 594 -31.20 -16.34 29.28
CA ILE A 594 -31.02 -15.10 30.03
C ILE A 594 -31.95 -15.02 31.24
N ARG A 595 -31.52 -14.30 32.28
CA ARG A 595 -32.36 -13.84 33.40
C ARG A 595 -32.47 -12.33 33.33
N ILE A 596 -33.70 -11.81 33.41
CA ILE A 596 -34.00 -10.37 33.41
C ILE A 596 -34.11 -9.90 34.86
N GLY A 597 -33.36 -8.86 35.20
CA GLY A 597 -33.37 -8.21 36.50
C GLY A 597 -34.57 -7.28 36.71
N ARG A 598 -34.49 -6.45 37.75
CA ARG A 598 -35.51 -5.42 38.02
C ARG A 598 -35.40 -4.28 37.00
N SER A 599 -36.55 -3.70 36.68
CA SER A 599 -36.63 -2.48 35.87
C SER A 599 -36.15 -1.28 36.69
N GLU A 600 -35.31 -0.46 36.06
CA GLU A 600 -34.72 0.76 36.63
C GLU A 600 -34.75 1.87 35.58
N ASP A 601 -35.01 3.10 36.03
CA ASP A 601 -34.89 4.29 35.19
C ASP A 601 -33.40 4.59 34.95
N ARG A 602 -33.01 4.73 33.69
CA ARG A 602 -31.63 4.98 33.28
C ARG A 602 -31.59 6.07 32.22
N GLN A 603 -30.84 7.13 32.50
CA GLN A 603 -30.49 8.14 31.49
C GLN A 603 -29.40 7.57 30.58
N LEU A 604 -29.70 7.40 29.30
CA LEU A 604 -28.78 6.94 28.27
C LEU A 604 -28.50 8.09 27.29
N VAL A 605 -27.53 7.90 26.37
CA VAL A 605 -27.15 8.91 25.36
C VAL A 605 -28.36 9.38 24.55
N THR A 606 -29.32 8.49 24.30
CA THR A 606 -30.54 8.77 23.53
C THR A 606 -31.73 9.16 24.41
N GLY A 607 -31.52 9.63 25.64
CA GLY A 607 -32.58 10.09 26.54
C GLY A 607 -32.94 9.09 27.66
N TRP A 608 -34.04 9.38 28.36
CA TRP A 608 -34.52 8.60 29.51
C TRP A 608 -35.23 7.30 29.08
N HIS A 609 -34.80 6.18 29.66
CA HIS A 609 -35.35 4.84 29.39
C HIS A 609 -35.60 4.08 30.69
N VAL A 610 -36.59 3.19 30.68
CA VAL A 610 -36.73 2.14 31.69
C VAL A 610 -36.03 0.90 31.15
N VAL A 611 -35.01 0.41 31.85
CA VAL A 611 -34.23 -0.76 31.41
C VAL A 611 -34.13 -1.81 32.51
N ALA A 612 -33.96 -3.08 32.14
CA ALA A 612 -33.71 -4.16 33.08
C ALA A 612 -32.40 -4.87 32.70
N ASP A 613 -31.43 -4.90 33.62
CA ASP A 613 -30.16 -5.59 33.36
C ASP A 613 -30.41 -7.09 33.12
N ILE A 614 -29.66 -7.67 32.19
CA ILE A 614 -29.76 -9.10 31.84
C ILE A 614 -28.46 -9.83 32.16
N CYS A 615 -28.61 -11.04 32.70
CA CYS A 615 -27.51 -11.92 33.05
C CYS A 615 -27.68 -13.29 32.38
N CYS A 616 -26.57 -13.98 32.14
CA CYS A 616 -26.59 -15.37 31.67
C CYS A 616 -27.28 -16.26 32.71
N ALA A 617 -28.24 -17.08 32.31
CA ALA A 617 -28.97 -17.98 33.20
C ALA A 617 -28.10 -19.10 33.79
N THR A 618 -27.00 -19.45 33.10
CA THR A 618 -26.05 -20.51 33.49
C THR A 618 -25.00 -19.98 34.46
N CYS A 619 -24.21 -18.97 34.08
CA CYS A 619 -23.07 -18.50 34.87
C CYS A 619 -23.33 -17.20 35.63
N THR A 620 -24.53 -16.63 35.55
CA THR A 620 -24.93 -15.35 36.20
C THR A 620 -24.16 -14.11 35.75
N ARG A 621 -23.24 -14.22 34.78
CA ARG A 621 -22.49 -13.10 34.21
C ARG A 621 -23.44 -12.08 33.58
N LYS A 622 -23.25 -10.80 33.90
CA LYS A 622 -23.98 -9.69 33.26
C LYS A 622 -23.61 -9.58 31.78
N LEU A 623 -24.64 -9.56 30.93
CA LEU A 623 -24.54 -9.57 29.47
C LEU A 623 -24.91 -8.21 28.83
N GLY A 624 -25.76 -7.43 29.50
CA GLY A 624 -26.22 -6.12 29.03
C GLY A 624 -27.55 -5.73 29.69
N TRP A 625 -28.52 -5.23 28.92
CA TRP A 625 -29.87 -4.89 29.43
C TRP A 625 -30.97 -5.03 28.37
N LYS A 626 -32.22 -5.13 28.82
CA LYS A 626 -33.44 -5.06 28.01
C LYS A 626 -34.05 -3.66 28.11
N TYR A 627 -34.51 -3.10 27.00
CA TYR A 627 -35.35 -1.89 27.03
C TYR A 627 -36.79 -2.28 27.39
N VAL A 628 -37.29 -1.73 28.49
CA VAL A 628 -38.64 -1.98 29.01
C VAL A 628 -39.60 -0.88 28.58
N ASP A 629 -39.16 0.38 28.62
CA ASP A 629 -39.91 1.54 28.13
C ASP A 629 -38.96 2.67 27.73
N ALA A 630 -39.46 3.63 26.96
CA ALA A 630 -38.73 4.82 26.52
C ALA A 630 -39.64 6.05 26.55
N THR A 631 -39.16 7.15 27.16
CA THR A 631 -39.93 8.39 27.29
C THR A 631 -40.11 9.09 25.95
N GLU A 632 -39.07 9.06 25.10
CA GLU A 632 -39.07 9.70 23.79
C GLU A 632 -39.75 8.79 22.74
N PRO A 633 -40.74 9.29 21.97
CA PRO A 633 -41.40 8.51 20.93
C PRO A 633 -40.45 7.92 19.89
N SER A 634 -39.42 8.66 19.50
CA SER A 634 -38.39 8.24 18.53
C SER A 634 -37.55 7.06 19.02
N GLN A 635 -37.51 6.79 20.33
CA GLN A 635 -36.72 5.71 20.92
C GLN A 635 -37.56 4.45 21.21
N LYS A 636 -38.88 4.50 21.02
CA LYS A 636 -39.78 3.38 21.31
C LYS A 636 -39.51 2.13 20.48
N TYR A 637 -38.87 2.24 19.32
CA TYR A 637 -38.45 1.07 18.54
C TYR A 637 -37.49 0.15 19.33
N LYS A 638 -36.77 0.66 20.35
CA LYS A 638 -35.87 -0.14 21.19
C LYS A 638 -36.63 -1.01 22.20
N VAL A 639 -37.84 -0.63 22.56
CA VAL A 639 -38.64 -1.30 23.59
C VAL A 639 -38.88 -2.77 23.22
N GLY A 640 -38.66 -3.66 24.19
CA GLY A 640 -38.74 -5.10 24.01
C GLY A 640 -37.46 -5.76 23.48
N LYS A 641 -36.47 -4.98 23.02
CA LYS A 641 -35.19 -5.47 22.48
C LYS A 641 -34.08 -5.45 23.53
N TYR A 642 -32.97 -6.10 23.20
CA TYR A 642 -31.89 -6.39 24.13
C TYR A 642 -30.57 -5.79 23.64
N ILE A 643 -29.81 -5.23 24.57
CA ILE A 643 -28.41 -4.88 24.38
C ILE A 643 -27.57 -6.04 24.89
N LEU A 644 -26.75 -6.62 24.01
CA LEU A 644 -25.71 -7.60 24.35
C LEU A 644 -24.34 -6.98 24.09
N GLU A 645 -23.55 -6.79 25.14
CA GLU A 645 -22.22 -6.17 25.04
C GLU A 645 -21.23 -7.11 24.36
N THR A 646 -20.47 -6.62 23.38
CA THR A 646 -19.57 -7.48 22.58
C THR A 646 -18.42 -8.07 23.39
N GLU A 647 -18.05 -7.45 24.51
CA GLU A 647 -17.08 -8.01 25.46
C GLU A 647 -17.65 -9.15 26.32
N ARG A 648 -18.96 -9.41 26.24
CA ARG A 648 -19.68 -10.39 27.09
C ARG A 648 -20.27 -11.54 26.30
N VAL A 649 -20.34 -11.41 24.98
CA VAL A 649 -20.86 -12.43 24.05
C VAL A 649 -19.88 -12.68 22.90
N MET A 650 -19.91 -13.88 22.32
CA MET A 650 -19.10 -14.24 21.16
C MET A 650 -19.98 -14.89 20.10
N SER A 651 -19.69 -14.65 18.82
CA SER A 651 -20.33 -15.38 17.72
C SER A 651 -19.70 -16.78 17.61
N HIS A 652 -20.52 -17.80 17.43
CA HIS A 652 -20.09 -19.17 17.25
C HIS A 652 -20.70 -19.77 15.98
N ARG A 653 -19.85 -20.45 15.21
CA ARG A 653 -20.19 -21.15 13.98
C ARG A 653 -19.88 -22.64 14.15
N SER A 654 -20.86 -23.51 13.91
CA SER A 654 -20.70 -24.96 13.99
C SER A 654 -20.46 -25.55 12.59
N TRP A 655 -19.51 -26.47 12.51
CA TRP A 655 -19.17 -27.21 11.30
C TRP A 655 -19.15 -28.70 11.64
N GLU A 656 -19.85 -29.52 10.86
CA GLU A 656 -19.88 -30.97 11.03
C GLU A 656 -19.47 -31.69 9.74
N ASP A 657 -18.84 -32.85 9.91
CA ASP A 657 -18.45 -33.75 8.83
C ASP A 657 -19.66 -34.55 8.33
N TYR A 658 -20.02 -34.38 7.06
CA TYR A 658 -21.04 -35.22 6.41
C TYR A 658 -20.42 -36.12 5.34
N ASN A 659 -21.01 -37.32 5.21
CA ASN A 659 -20.66 -38.27 4.17
C ASN A 659 -21.58 -38.02 2.95
N VAL A 660 -20.99 -37.83 1.76
CA VAL A 660 -21.72 -37.39 0.55
C VAL A 660 -22.84 -38.37 0.12
N GLN A 661 -22.80 -39.62 0.60
CA GLN A 661 -23.81 -40.65 0.30
C GLN A 661 -25.13 -40.48 1.07
N ASP A 662 -25.16 -39.73 2.18
CA ASP A 662 -26.37 -39.52 2.99
C ASP A 662 -27.26 -38.35 2.49
N LEU A 663 -26.83 -37.62 1.45
CA LEU A 663 -27.59 -36.51 0.84
C LEU A 663 -28.79 -36.96 -0.02
N GLY A 664 -29.19 -38.23 0.07
CA GLY A 664 -30.21 -38.85 -0.78
C GLY A 664 -31.68 -38.49 -0.48
N PHE A 665 -31.99 -37.67 0.55
CA PHE A 665 -33.40 -37.51 0.95
C PHE A 665 -33.86 -36.13 1.48
N ILE A 666 -33.17 -35.03 1.14
CA ILE A 666 -33.69 -33.67 1.38
C ILE A 666 -33.86 -32.96 0.03
N GLY A 667 -35.08 -32.55 -0.27
CA GLY A 667 -35.58 -32.24 -1.61
C GLY A 667 -34.82 -31.20 -2.41
N ARG A 668 -34.73 -31.46 -3.72
CA ARG A 668 -34.38 -30.50 -4.78
C ARG A 668 -35.11 -29.15 -4.62
N LYS A 669 -34.38 -28.10 -4.24
CA LYS A 669 -34.59 -26.72 -4.69
C LYS A 669 -33.29 -25.92 -4.45
N GLY A 670 -32.80 -25.26 -5.51
CA GLY A 670 -31.70 -24.29 -5.45
C GLY A 670 -30.32 -24.83 -5.84
N ARG A 671 -30.00 -24.81 -7.14
CA ARG A 671 -28.62 -24.60 -7.59
C ARG A 671 -28.44 -23.08 -7.62
N ASP A 672 -27.56 -22.54 -6.79
CA ASP A 672 -27.12 -21.15 -6.96
C ASP A 672 -25.82 -21.15 -7.78
N VAL A 673 -26.01 -20.76 -9.03
CA VAL A 673 -25.00 -20.27 -9.95
C VAL A 673 -25.01 -18.75 -9.77
N ASP A 674 -24.15 -18.25 -8.88
CA ASP A 674 -23.59 -16.88 -8.89
C ASP A 674 -22.88 -16.63 -7.54
N GLY A 675 -21.58 -16.38 -7.59
CA GLY A 675 -20.76 -16.03 -6.43
C GLY A 675 -20.94 -14.57 -6.00
N ARG A 676 -22.18 -14.18 -5.65
CA ARG A 676 -22.42 -12.98 -4.85
C ARG A 676 -22.52 -13.40 -3.38
N SER A 677 -21.73 -12.76 -2.51
CA SER A 677 -21.97 -12.87 -1.07
C SER A 677 -23.42 -12.48 -0.81
N SER A 678 -24.16 -13.34 -0.10
CA SER A 678 -25.42 -12.92 0.50
C SER A 678 -25.06 -11.99 1.65
N ASP A 679 -24.85 -10.71 1.33
CA ASP A 679 -24.77 -9.67 2.35
C ASP A 679 -26.10 -9.71 3.10
N GLU A 680 -26.07 -10.11 4.37
CA GLU A 680 -27.23 -9.99 5.26
C GLU A 680 -27.66 -8.52 5.24
N ILE A 681 -28.87 -8.25 4.76
CA ILE A 681 -29.41 -6.89 4.70
C ILE A 681 -29.75 -6.48 6.13
N VAL A 682 -28.91 -5.61 6.68
CA VAL A 682 -29.06 -5.03 8.01
C VAL A 682 -29.74 -3.67 7.90
N PHE A 683 -30.62 -3.37 8.84
CA PHE A 683 -31.26 -2.07 8.99
C PHE A 683 -30.21 -0.95 9.06
N ASP A 684 -30.37 0.03 8.18
CA ASP A 684 -29.57 1.25 8.18
C ASP A 684 -30.31 2.34 8.98
N SER A 685 -29.73 2.73 10.11
CA SER A 685 -30.32 3.77 10.96
C SER A 685 -30.16 5.18 10.42
N ASP A 686 -29.36 5.35 9.36
CA ASP A 686 -29.12 6.63 8.71
C ASP A 686 -30.01 6.82 7.45
N ASP A 687 -30.80 5.80 7.08
CA ASP A 687 -31.82 5.87 6.03
C ASP A 687 -33.19 6.20 6.64
N ASP A 688 -33.68 7.42 6.38
CA ASP A 688 -34.94 7.95 6.92
C ASP A 688 -36.17 7.10 6.49
N GLU A 689 -36.17 6.50 5.29
CA GLU A 689 -37.29 5.64 4.82
C GLU A 689 -37.26 4.28 5.52
N GLU A 690 -36.08 3.70 5.72
CA GLU A 690 -35.95 2.46 6.50
C GLU A 690 -36.31 2.70 7.97
N CYS A 691 -35.98 3.88 8.51
CA CYS A 691 -36.40 4.29 9.83
C CYS A 691 -37.94 4.33 9.90
N GLU A 692 -38.60 4.98 8.93
CA GLU A 692 -40.07 5.04 8.84
C GLU A 692 -40.72 3.65 8.72
N ASP A 693 -40.16 2.74 7.92
CA ASP A 693 -40.65 1.36 7.82
C ASP A 693 -40.54 0.60 9.15
N ILE A 694 -39.44 0.83 9.89
CA ILE A 694 -39.28 0.26 11.24
C ILE A 694 -40.32 0.87 12.20
N PHE A 695 -40.59 2.18 12.10
CA PHE A 695 -41.61 2.86 12.91
C PHE A 695 -43.02 2.35 12.60
N ALA A 696 -43.31 2.03 11.34
CA ALA A 696 -44.59 1.47 10.91
C ALA A 696 -44.73 -0.04 11.18
N GLY A 697 -43.65 -0.71 11.60
CA GLY A 697 -43.61 -2.16 11.80
C GLY A 697 -43.67 -2.96 10.50
N THR A 698 -43.38 -2.32 9.37
CA THR A 698 -43.42 -2.90 8.03
C THR A 698 -42.03 -3.14 7.43
N TRP A 699 -40.96 -2.87 8.18
CA TRP A 699 -39.61 -3.13 7.73
C TRP A 699 -39.35 -4.63 7.57
N ASP A 700 -38.99 -5.02 6.35
CA ASP A 700 -38.54 -6.37 6.05
C ASP A 700 -37.34 -6.32 5.09
N ALA A 701 -36.36 -7.18 5.36
CA ALA A 701 -35.10 -7.22 4.63
C ALA A 701 -35.27 -7.47 3.12
N ALA A 702 -36.33 -8.18 2.70
CA ALA A 702 -36.56 -8.50 1.29
C ALA A 702 -37.14 -7.31 0.51
N THR A 703 -38.04 -6.54 1.11
CA THR A 703 -38.62 -5.32 0.52
C THR A 703 -37.58 -4.21 0.45
N VAL A 704 -36.71 -4.11 1.46
CA VAL A 704 -35.55 -3.19 1.44
C VAL A 704 -34.56 -3.58 0.35
N ALA A 705 -34.24 -4.88 0.19
CA ALA A 705 -33.41 -5.39 -0.91
C ALA A 705 -33.94 -4.93 -2.27
N LYS A 706 -35.25 -5.11 -2.45
CA LYS A 706 -35.95 -4.77 -3.69
C LYS A 706 -35.94 -3.27 -3.93
N ARG A 707 -36.22 -2.44 -2.94
CA ARG A 707 -36.16 -0.98 -3.04
C ARG A 707 -34.74 -0.47 -3.35
N ARG A 708 -33.72 -0.97 -2.68
CA ARG A 708 -32.31 -0.63 -2.96
C ARG A 708 -31.94 -1.02 -4.40
N SER A 709 -32.39 -2.19 -4.88
CA SER A 709 -32.17 -2.62 -6.26
C SER A 709 -32.92 -1.78 -7.30
N GLU A 710 -34.15 -1.34 -7.00
CA GLU A 710 -34.97 -0.49 -7.89
C GLU A 710 -34.50 0.97 -7.90
N SER A 711 -33.97 1.48 -6.78
CA SER A 711 -33.33 2.81 -6.70
C SER A 711 -32.05 2.85 -7.53
N ILE A 712 -31.24 1.78 -7.47
CA ILE A 712 -30.07 1.60 -8.33
C ILE A 712 -30.50 1.52 -9.81
N ALA A 713 -31.53 0.74 -10.14
CA ALA A 713 -32.05 0.64 -11.51
C ALA A 713 -32.61 1.98 -12.04
N ARG A 714 -33.31 2.76 -11.21
CA ARG A 714 -33.80 4.10 -11.57
C ARG A 714 -32.68 5.12 -11.75
N ARG A 715 -31.61 5.03 -10.95
CA ARG A 715 -30.40 5.85 -11.15
C ARG A 715 -29.68 5.50 -12.45
N ILE A 716 -29.68 4.21 -12.83
CA ILE A 716 -29.10 3.76 -14.11
C ILE A 716 -29.95 4.23 -15.29
N SER A 717 -31.28 4.11 -15.26
CA SER A 717 -32.16 4.64 -16.34
C SER A 717 -32.27 6.17 -16.40
N ALA A 718 -31.84 6.89 -15.36
CA ALA A 718 -31.74 8.36 -15.41
C ALA A 718 -30.38 8.84 -15.96
N MET A 719 -29.45 7.91 -16.20
CA MET A 719 -28.12 8.16 -16.77
C MET A 719 -28.00 7.71 -18.24
N GLU A 720 -29.06 7.14 -18.82
CA GLU A 720 -29.29 7.01 -20.27
C GLU A 720 -30.17 8.16 -20.78
#